data_AF-L1JWY2-F1
#
_entry.id   AF-L1JWY2-F1
#
_cell.length_a   1.000
_cell.length_b   1.000
_cell.length_c   1.000
_cell.angle_alpha   90.00
_cell.angle_beta   90.00
_cell.angle_gamma   90.00
#
_symmetry.space_group_name_H-M   'P 1'
#
loop_
_entity.id
_entity.type
_entity.pdbx_description
1 polymer ?
#
loop_
_entity_poly.entity_id
_entity_poly.type
_entity_poly.pdbx_seq_one_letter_code
_entity_poly.pdbx_strand_id
1 'polypeptide(L)'
;MSSRLPAMPTLQDKDVKFVGKDAEPKVGMRVKMAPNLRQHGLGTIYDIGKGDVGVAWDGGRMDRVLVSGVQNGELSLVTANIDSTYSRTRSHTSADKAPTNNKALSSLAEELQDDLERVEEKTALLRAAEIEARRRAEEELAIALKEAEECKKTNEKLNKDVSGLKDTLKATEKKYTEQVADLKADYEQQLSSLRDARNEAINERDQKEIARSKEQLQKEIAQGKAKEEEVLKQDAIKKSEEYFKAKTQAEEKTAAAEKAERLEAEKRKEAEDRTAAALSKQKEAENAKVTAEARVVVLEKDVAAAEAARARQESIATAEAKARHTAEQEAAKELAKALDFQRKAELAIIAQQEALAREDAAFHQAKLDRQKLAEAEMKVAEMKEAVTQAEQAQEIAERSEAAMSQQLTRMQASLCSLALEAAEAAAEHARQAAAQAKANAERADGLRKIAEEETLLAEAAKQRAIANAEAEAKARKRAEQDCAMESKLRVAAKASLAAALEDLSKMKAAFDSENALRRAAESDLANEKILRKQAEEALAQSNDEKARLIKARDSALADAQARRDELAALKKEMDDLLAKLRKAEDDLAVALREKASAEQNAQDLARKLQEVRVRNLELEKAMQDLEAQLRLLQEQLKREVESRKRAESEAITERERQIEALKAESRMKLSAPAPRRKAGVGLLLGKFDDDHHTHADKIYILQVVPGGAASENGLIQVDDILVSVDARRVESMELDQVFSIIQDWEGTEVELQMERKDGSSYNVRLRRKVTPQFQ
;
A
#
# COMPACT_ATOMS: atom_id res chain seq x y z
N MET A 1 49.54 23.54 -26.55
CA MET A 1 49.66 23.90 -27.98
C MET A 1 48.26 24.03 -28.54
N SER A 2 47.84 25.26 -28.80
CA SER A 2 46.49 25.66 -29.20
C SER A 2 46.54 26.06 -30.67
N SER A 3 45.84 25.36 -31.56
CA SER A 3 45.71 25.74 -32.97
C SER A 3 44.40 26.52 -33.17
N ARG A 4 44.53 27.84 -33.40
CA ARG A 4 43.44 28.76 -33.72
C ARG A 4 42.93 28.51 -35.15
N LEU A 5 41.62 28.30 -35.28
CA LEU A 5 40.89 28.40 -36.55
C LEU A 5 40.81 29.88 -36.99
N PRO A 6 40.88 30.19 -38.31
CA PRO A 6 40.71 31.55 -38.80
C PRO A 6 39.24 31.97 -38.79
N ALA A 7 39.00 33.23 -38.42
CA ALA A 7 37.68 33.83 -38.36
C ALA A 7 37.07 34.03 -39.77
N MET A 8 35.83 33.59 -39.94
CA MET A 8 35.02 33.80 -41.16
C MET A 8 34.55 35.26 -41.26
N PRO A 9 34.56 35.88 -42.45
CA PRO A 9 34.02 37.21 -42.64
C PRO A 9 32.48 37.18 -42.71
N THR A 10 31.83 38.01 -41.89
CA THR A 10 30.39 38.31 -42.01
C THR A 10 30.16 39.25 -43.19
N LEU A 11 29.67 38.71 -44.30
CA LEU A 11 29.23 39.49 -45.48
C LEU A 11 27.70 39.59 -45.49
N GLN A 12 27.21 40.81 -45.73
CA GLN A 12 25.80 41.17 -45.74
C GLN A 12 25.03 40.51 -46.89
N ASP A 13 23.78 40.18 -46.62
CA ASP A 13 22.85 39.31 -47.37
C ASP A 13 22.34 39.88 -48.72
N LYS A 14 23.11 40.72 -49.41
CA LYS A 14 22.63 41.50 -50.58
C LYS A 14 23.08 41.04 -51.97
N ASP A 15 23.89 39.99 -52.09
CA ASP A 15 24.36 39.49 -53.39
C ASP A 15 24.19 37.98 -53.57
N VAL A 16 22.95 37.48 -53.56
CA VAL A 16 22.66 36.11 -54.01
C VAL A 16 22.52 36.10 -55.53
N LYS A 17 23.63 35.88 -56.25
CA LYS A 17 23.60 35.66 -57.70
C LYS A 17 23.32 34.19 -58.00
N PHE A 18 22.27 33.93 -58.77
CA PHE A 18 21.93 32.59 -59.24
C PHE A 18 22.94 32.14 -60.28
N VAL A 19 23.57 30.98 -60.08
CA VAL A 19 24.39 30.33 -61.12
C VAL A 19 23.42 29.72 -62.14
N GLY A 20 23.08 30.51 -63.16
CA GLY A 20 22.58 30.01 -64.45
C GLY A 20 23.76 29.73 -65.40
N LYS A 21 23.47 29.11 -66.55
CA LYS A 21 24.39 28.56 -67.57
C LYS A 21 25.61 29.41 -68.00
N ASP A 22 25.69 30.68 -67.58
CA ASP A 22 26.62 31.67 -68.14
C ASP A 22 27.55 32.32 -67.09
N ALA A 23 27.61 31.83 -65.84
CA ALA A 23 28.48 32.38 -64.81
C ALA A 23 29.56 31.38 -64.36
N GLU A 24 30.84 31.74 -64.53
CA GLU A 24 31.96 30.94 -64.03
C GLU A 24 31.92 30.84 -62.48
N PRO A 25 32.00 29.63 -61.91
CA PRO A 25 31.97 29.45 -60.46
C PRO A 25 33.22 30.06 -59.82
N LYS A 26 33.02 30.94 -58.83
CA LYS A 26 34.09 31.53 -58.02
C LYS A 26 34.03 31.03 -56.59
N VAL A 27 35.20 30.84 -56.00
CA VAL A 27 35.38 30.55 -54.57
C VAL A 27 34.62 31.59 -53.75
N GLY A 28 33.78 31.13 -52.83
CA GLY A 28 32.89 31.96 -52.00
C GLY A 28 31.48 32.17 -52.55
N MET A 29 31.16 31.71 -53.78
CA MET A 29 29.80 31.81 -54.30
C MET A 29 28.84 30.84 -53.60
N ARG A 30 27.62 31.31 -53.34
CA ARG A 30 26.50 30.49 -52.85
C ARG A 30 25.85 29.76 -54.02
N VAL A 31 25.69 28.44 -53.87
CA VAL A 31 25.03 27.56 -54.83
C VAL A 31 23.83 26.88 -54.19
N LYS A 32 22.82 26.59 -55.00
CA LYS A 32 21.63 25.85 -54.59
C LYS A 32 21.49 24.62 -55.47
N MET A 33 21.26 23.45 -54.88
CA MET A 33 20.97 22.25 -55.66
C MET A 33 19.69 22.40 -56.47
N ALA A 34 19.65 21.74 -57.64
CA ALA A 34 18.46 21.65 -58.45
C ALA A 34 17.27 21.10 -57.64
N PRO A 35 16.02 21.48 -57.97
CA PRO A 35 14.82 21.18 -57.16
C PRO A 35 14.55 19.69 -56.89
N ASN A 36 15.26 18.79 -57.56
CA ASN A 36 15.03 17.35 -57.55
C ASN A 36 15.95 16.64 -56.54
N LEU A 37 16.95 17.34 -55.99
CA LEU A 37 17.96 16.83 -55.06
C LEU A 37 17.95 17.60 -53.72
N ARG A 38 16.77 18.08 -53.31
CA ARG A 38 16.50 19.06 -52.23
C ARG A 38 17.01 18.72 -50.81
N GLN A 39 17.74 17.64 -50.60
CA GLN A 39 18.13 17.22 -49.25
C GLN A 39 19.20 18.11 -48.61
N HIS A 40 19.90 18.97 -49.36
CA HIS A 40 21.14 19.60 -48.87
C HIS A 40 21.20 21.15 -48.84
N GLY A 41 20.10 21.85 -49.09
CA GLY A 41 20.02 23.30 -48.83
C GLY A 41 20.91 24.18 -49.74
N LEU A 42 21.39 25.31 -49.22
CA LEU A 42 22.38 26.20 -49.87
C LEU A 42 23.79 25.76 -49.46
N GLY A 43 24.75 25.91 -50.37
CA GLY A 43 26.16 25.61 -50.12
C GLY A 43 27.08 26.70 -50.64
N THR A 44 28.32 26.72 -50.17
CA THR A 44 29.33 27.71 -50.56
C THR A 44 30.50 27.00 -51.27
N ILE A 45 30.89 27.51 -52.43
CA ILE A 45 32.02 26.95 -53.19
C ILE A 45 33.33 27.30 -52.50
N TYR A 46 34.23 26.33 -52.35
CA TYR A 46 35.60 26.53 -51.89
C TYR A 46 36.62 25.86 -52.81
N ASP A 47 37.85 26.38 -52.86
CA ASP A 47 38.92 25.81 -53.68
C ASP A 47 39.54 24.59 -52.99
N ILE A 48 39.68 23.47 -53.72
CA ILE A 48 40.36 22.25 -53.23
C ILE A 48 41.78 22.15 -53.84
N GLY A 49 42.13 23.03 -54.80
CA GLY A 49 43.40 23.04 -55.50
C GLY A 49 43.41 22.17 -56.76
N LYS A 50 44.32 22.46 -57.69
CA LYS A 50 44.47 21.82 -59.02
C LYS A 50 43.29 22.00 -60.00
N GLY A 51 42.46 23.02 -59.80
CA GLY A 51 41.31 23.32 -60.67
C GLY A 51 40.02 22.63 -60.25
N ASP A 52 40.02 21.89 -59.14
CA ASP A 52 38.82 21.30 -58.55
C ASP A 52 38.18 22.25 -57.54
N VAL A 53 36.85 22.29 -57.50
CA VAL A 53 36.10 23.08 -56.52
C VAL A 53 35.24 22.17 -55.64
N GLY A 54 35.17 22.49 -54.35
CA GLY A 54 34.29 21.84 -53.39
C GLY A 54 33.06 22.67 -53.09
N VAL A 55 31.99 22.04 -52.63
CA VAL A 55 30.84 22.76 -52.06
C VAL A 55 30.67 22.34 -50.60
N ALA A 56 30.68 23.31 -49.70
CA ALA A 56 30.35 23.12 -48.30
C ALA A 56 28.89 23.52 -48.08
N TRP A 57 28.02 22.55 -47.80
CA TRP A 57 26.60 22.77 -47.55
C TRP A 57 26.39 23.34 -46.14
N ASP A 58 25.36 24.17 -45.96
CA ASP A 58 25.04 24.77 -44.66
C ASP A 58 24.76 23.73 -43.55
N GLY A 59 24.45 22.48 -43.92
CA GLY A 59 24.33 21.33 -43.02
C GLY A 59 25.65 20.65 -42.62
N GLY A 60 26.81 21.21 -42.97
CA GLY A 60 28.14 20.72 -42.57
C GLY A 60 28.75 19.63 -43.46
N ARG A 61 28.02 19.16 -44.48
CA ARG A 61 28.53 18.20 -45.47
C ARG A 61 29.38 18.90 -46.52
N MET A 62 30.53 18.32 -46.87
CA MET A 62 31.40 18.79 -47.94
C MET A 62 31.40 17.78 -49.09
N ASP A 63 31.06 18.24 -50.30
CA ASP A 63 31.12 17.42 -51.51
C ASP A 63 32.18 17.98 -52.48
N ARG A 64 32.95 17.10 -53.11
CA ARG A 64 33.95 17.46 -54.13
C ARG A 64 33.28 17.46 -55.50
N VAL A 65 33.46 18.55 -56.26
CA VAL A 65 32.85 18.71 -57.59
C VAL A 65 33.97 18.82 -58.63
N LEU A 66 34.00 17.88 -59.57
CA LEU A 66 34.95 17.92 -60.69
C LEU A 66 34.39 18.84 -61.77
N VAL A 67 35.14 19.88 -62.14
CA VAL A 67 34.78 20.77 -63.26
C VAL A 67 35.26 20.11 -64.55
N SER A 68 34.47 19.20 -65.12
CA SER A 68 34.83 18.59 -66.40
C SER A 68 34.59 19.57 -67.55
N GLY A 69 35.67 19.94 -68.23
CA GLY A 69 35.81 20.67 -69.50
C GLY A 69 34.53 21.10 -70.25
N VAL A 70 34.37 22.43 -70.29
CA VAL A 70 33.86 23.29 -71.38
C VAL A 70 33.14 22.56 -72.51
N GLN A 71 31.81 22.48 -72.41
CA GLN A 71 30.98 22.83 -73.57
C GLN A 71 29.57 23.33 -73.25
N ASN A 72 29.03 23.28 -72.03
CA ASN A 72 27.66 23.77 -71.76
C ASN A 72 27.36 24.36 -70.36
N GLY A 73 28.38 24.76 -69.58
CA GLY A 73 28.15 25.49 -68.32
C GLY A 73 27.44 24.69 -67.20
N GLU A 74 27.33 23.36 -67.31
CA GLU A 74 26.77 22.50 -66.27
C GLU A 74 27.89 21.95 -65.37
N LEU A 75 27.80 22.23 -64.07
CA LEU A 75 28.58 21.57 -63.03
C LEU A 75 27.93 20.23 -62.71
N SER A 76 28.55 19.13 -63.15
CA SER A 76 28.10 17.78 -62.82
C SER A 76 28.69 17.33 -61.47
N LEU A 77 27.81 17.03 -60.53
CA LEU A 77 28.19 16.51 -59.21
C LEU A 77 28.57 15.04 -59.37
N VAL A 78 29.86 14.76 -59.53
CA VAL A 78 30.38 13.40 -59.47
C VAL A 78 30.52 13.04 -57.99
N THR A 79 29.49 12.42 -57.42
CA THR A 79 29.63 11.77 -56.12
C THR A 79 30.66 10.66 -56.29
N ALA A 80 31.88 10.88 -55.81
CA ALA A 80 32.91 9.86 -55.71
C ALA A 80 32.52 8.83 -54.65
N ASN A 81 31.48 8.02 -54.93
CA ASN A 81 31.45 6.66 -54.43
C ASN A 81 32.38 5.88 -55.34
N ILE A 82 33.40 5.28 -54.74
CA ILE A 82 34.53 4.60 -55.39
C ILE A 82 34.09 3.38 -56.25
N ASP A 83 32.79 3.08 -56.35
CA ASP A 83 32.25 1.89 -57.02
C ASP A 83 31.31 2.15 -58.22
N SER A 84 31.23 3.37 -58.78
CA SER A 84 30.50 3.54 -60.05
C SER A 84 31.40 3.19 -61.23
N THR A 85 31.43 1.91 -61.58
CA THR A 85 31.79 1.41 -62.91
C THR A 85 31.21 2.33 -63.97
N TYR A 86 32.10 2.83 -64.81
CA TYR A 86 31.82 3.69 -65.95
C TYR A 86 30.99 2.89 -66.98
N SER A 87 29.67 2.87 -66.80
CA SER A 87 28.74 2.33 -67.80
C SER A 87 28.77 3.21 -69.03
N ARG A 88 29.72 2.96 -69.94
CA ARG A 88 29.66 3.47 -71.31
C ARG A 88 28.43 2.84 -71.95
N THR A 89 27.30 3.54 -71.89
CA THR A 89 26.16 3.23 -72.75
C THR A 89 26.66 3.34 -74.18
N ARG A 90 26.73 2.20 -74.88
CA ARG A 90 26.89 2.15 -76.34
C ARG A 90 25.64 2.76 -76.98
N SER A 91 25.56 4.10 -77.01
CA SER A 91 24.54 4.84 -77.77
C SER A 91 25.11 5.42 -79.08
N HIS A 92 26.35 5.10 -79.44
CA HIS A 92 26.97 5.51 -80.69
C HIS A 92 27.60 4.33 -81.44
N THR A 93 26.79 3.37 -81.86
CA THR A 93 27.13 2.53 -83.02
C THR A 93 25.92 2.52 -83.95
N SER A 94 25.99 3.37 -84.98
CA SER A 94 25.13 3.31 -86.16
C SER A 94 25.06 1.89 -86.71
N ALA A 95 23.85 1.47 -87.03
CA ALA A 95 23.41 0.08 -87.15
C ALA A 95 23.92 -0.75 -88.35
N ASP A 96 25.00 -0.40 -89.05
CA ASP A 96 25.17 -0.94 -90.43
C ASP A 96 26.42 -1.74 -90.80
N LYS A 97 27.33 -2.10 -89.88
CA LYS A 97 28.43 -3.04 -90.25
C LYS A 97 28.77 -4.01 -89.12
N ALA A 98 28.38 -5.27 -89.31
CA ALA A 98 28.87 -6.38 -88.50
C ALA A 98 30.41 -6.45 -88.64
N PRO A 99 31.18 -6.46 -87.54
CA PRO A 99 32.62 -6.61 -87.61
C PRO A 99 32.95 -8.06 -87.97
N THR A 100 33.23 -8.32 -89.25
CA THR A 100 33.67 -9.63 -89.76
C THR A 100 35.15 -9.92 -89.45
N ASN A 101 35.80 -9.10 -88.63
CA ASN A 101 37.22 -9.22 -88.35
C ASN A 101 37.44 -10.06 -87.07
N ASN A 102 37.92 -11.31 -87.25
CA ASN A 102 38.15 -12.29 -86.17
C ASN A 102 38.97 -11.74 -84.98
N LYS A 103 39.83 -10.75 -85.19
CA LYS A 103 40.59 -10.07 -84.11
C LYS A 103 39.70 -9.33 -83.11
N ALA A 104 38.62 -8.70 -83.57
CA ALA A 104 37.70 -7.96 -82.70
C ALA A 104 36.79 -8.88 -81.89
N LEU A 105 36.46 -10.06 -82.43
CA LEU A 105 35.74 -11.10 -81.69
C LEU A 105 36.62 -11.73 -80.60
N SER A 106 37.90 -11.95 -80.88
CA SER A 106 38.85 -12.46 -79.88
C SER A 106 39.05 -11.49 -78.72
N SER A 107 39.22 -10.19 -78.99
CA SER A 107 39.37 -9.19 -77.92
C SER A 107 38.11 -9.03 -77.08
N LEU A 108 36.92 -9.15 -77.70
CA LEU A 108 35.66 -9.11 -76.98
C LEU A 108 35.46 -10.37 -76.12
N ALA A 109 35.92 -11.53 -76.59
CA ALA A 109 35.88 -12.76 -75.82
C ALA A 109 36.81 -12.71 -74.59
N GLU A 110 38.01 -12.15 -74.72
CA GLU A 110 38.91 -11.89 -73.59
C GLU A 110 38.31 -10.90 -72.59
N GLU A 111 37.74 -9.78 -73.05
CA GLU A 111 37.09 -8.79 -72.17
C GLU A 111 35.89 -9.38 -71.41
N LEU A 112 35.07 -10.20 -72.08
CA LEU A 112 33.96 -10.91 -71.44
C LEU A 112 34.42 -11.96 -70.43
N GLN A 113 35.57 -12.60 -70.67
CA GLN A 113 36.12 -13.59 -69.75
C GLN A 113 36.70 -12.91 -68.49
N ASP A 114 37.42 -11.80 -68.64
CA ASP A 114 37.89 -10.97 -67.52
C ASP A 114 36.72 -10.44 -66.68
N ASP A 115 35.64 -9.99 -67.33
CA ASP A 115 34.45 -9.52 -66.61
C ASP A 115 33.75 -10.67 -65.87
N LEU A 116 33.76 -11.89 -66.41
CA LEU A 116 33.23 -13.08 -65.76
C LEU A 116 34.04 -13.42 -64.49
N GLU A 117 35.37 -13.40 -64.59
CA GLU A 117 36.26 -13.63 -63.45
C GLU A 117 36.06 -12.58 -62.34
N ARG A 118 35.89 -11.30 -62.70
CA ARG A 118 35.58 -10.24 -61.72
C ARG A 118 34.22 -10.44 -61.04
N VAL A 119 33.22 -10.93 -61.77
CA VAL A 119 31.91 -11.24 -61.18
C VAL A 119 32.01 -12.44 -60.24
N GLU A 120 32.78 -13.46 -60.60
CA GLU A 120 33.05 -14.62 -59.73
C GLU A 120 33.79 -14.21 -58.45
N GLU A 121 34.81 -13.36 -58.55
CA GLU A 121 35.54 -12.85 -57.39
C GLU A 121 34.63 -11.99 -56.47
N LYS A 122 33.80 -11.11 -57.06
CA LYS A 122 32.85 -10.29 -56.30
C LYS A 122 31.77 -11.15 -55.63
N THR A 123 31.27 -12.18 -56.29
CA THR A 123 30.29 -13.10 -55.69
C THR A 123 30.92 -13.96 -54.59
N ALA A 124 32.20 -14.33 -54.71
CA ALA A 124 32.94 -14.99 -53.63
C ALA A 124 33.10 -14.09 -52.39
N LEU A 125 33.44 -12.81 -52.59
CA LEU A 125 33.52 -11.83 -51.50
C LEU A 125 32.17 -11.60 -50.80
N LEU A 126 31.07 -11.51 -51.57
CA LEU A 126 29.74 -11.37 -51.00
C LEU A 126 29.32 -12.60 -50.19
N ARG A 127 29.64 -13.81 -50.65
CA ARG A 127 29.40 -15.05 -49.89
C ARG A 127 30.22 -15.10 -48.60
N ALA A 128 31.48 -14.66 -48.63
CA ALA A 128 32.31 -14.57 -47.44
C ALA A 128 31.73 -13.57 -46.42
N ALA A 129 31.28 -12.40 -46.88
CA ALA A 129 30.64 -11.41 -46.04
C ALA A 129 29.31 -11.90 -45.44
N GLU A 130 28.50 -12.65 -46.21
CA GLU A 130 27.26 -13.28 -45.73
C GLU A 130 27.54 -14.32 -44.62
N ILE A 131 28.60 -15.13 -44.78
CA ILE A 131 29.02 -16.10 -43.78
C ILE A 131 29.48 -15.39 -42.49
N GLU A 132 30.28 -14.34 -42.59
CA GLU A 132 30.72 -13.57 -41.40
C GLU A 132 29.55 -12.88 -40.69
N ALA A 133 28.63 -12.27 -41.45
CA ALA A 133 27.43 -11.65 -40.89
C ALA A 133 26.57 -12.66 -40.14
N ARG A 134 26.38 -13.86 -40.71
CA ARG A 134 25.66 -14.95 -40.07
C ARG A 134 26.36 -15.43 -38.81
N ARG A 135 27.69 -15.55 -38.81
CA ARG A 135 28.47 -15.93 -37.63
C ARG A 135 28.30 -14.92 -36.48
N ARG A 136 28.32 -13.62 -36.78
CA ARG A 136 28.08 -12.56 -35.78
C ARG A 136 26.66 -12.62 -35.22
N ALA A 137 25.66 -12.82 -36.08
CA ALA A 137 24.28 -12.96 -35.63
C ALA A 137 24.08 -14.20 -34.72
N GLU A 138 24.75 -15.31 -35.04
CA GLU A 138 24.73 -16.53 -34.20
C GLU A 138 25.44 -16.30 -32.86
N GLU A 139 26.54 -15.55 -32.83
CA GLU A 139 27.24 -15.14 -31.60
C GLU A 139 26.37 -14.23 -30.71
N GLU A 140 25.72 -13.22 -31.30
CA GLU A 140 24.80 -12.32 -30.58
C GLU A 140 23.58 -13.07 -30.02
N LEU A 141 23.00 -13.99 -30.80
CA LEU A 141 21.91 -14.85 -30.34
C LEU A 141 22.35 -15.71 -29.15
N ALA A 142 23.57 -16.26 -29.18
CA ALA A 142 24.10 -17.06 -28.08
C ALA A 142 24.29 -16.25 -26.78
N ILE A 143 24.74 -14.99 -26.90
CA ILE A 143 24.85 -14.07 -25.76
C ILE A 143 23.46 -13.76 -25.19
N ALA A 144 22.50 -13.40 -26.04
CA ALA A 144 21.14 -13.08 -25.61
C ALA A 144 20.44 -14.27 -24.92
N LEU A 145 20.66 -15.51 -25.42
CA LEU A 145 20.13 -16.71 -24.77
C LEU A 145 20.73 -16.95 -23.38
N LYS A 146 22.02 -16.67 -23.21
CA LYS A 146 22.68 -16.79 -21.90
C LYS A 146 22.15 -15.77 -20.89
N GLU A 147 21.96 -14.52 -21.31
CA GLU A 147 21.35 -13.48 -20.47
C GLU A 147 19.90 -13.82 -20.09
N ALA A 148 19.12 -14.39 -21.02
CA ALA A 148 17.77 -14.85 -20.75
C ALA A 148 17.73 -15.98 -19.70
N GLU A 149 18.67 -16.93 -19.75
CA GLU A 149 18.80 -17.97 -18.72
C GLU A 149 19.19 -17.42 -17.35
N GLU A 150 20.09 -16.43 -17.30
CA GLU A 150 20.46 -15.76 -16.05
C GLU A 150 19.27 -15.01 -15.44
N CYS A 151 18.52 -14.26 -16.26
CA CYS A 151 17.27 -13.62 -15.86
C CYS A 151 16.24 -14.64 -15.31
N LYS A 152 16.12 -15.81 -15.95
CA LYS A 152 15.23 -16.88 -15.48
C LYS A 152 15.63 -17.38 -14.10
N LYS A 153 16.93 -17.65 -13.87
CA LYS A 153 17.47 -18.06 -12.57
C LYS A 153 17.21 -17.02 -11.47
N THR A 154 17.38 -15.73 -11.79
CA THR A 154 17.08 -14.66 -10.82
C THR A 154 15.59 -14.58 -10.49
N ASN A 155 14.71 -14.82 -11.47
CA ASN A 155 13.27 -14.79 -11.26
C ASN A 155 12.80 -15.99 -10.43
N GLU A 156 13.37 -17.18 -10.65
CA GLU A 156 13.15 -18.36 -9.79
C GLU A 156 13.59 -18.11 -8.34
N LYS A 157 14.74 -17.44 -8.13
CA LYS A 157 15.20 -17.04 -6.80
C LYS A 157 14.22 -16.05 -6.13
N LEU A 158 13.80 -15.01 -6.84
CA LEU A 158 12.83 -14.03 -6.32
C LEU A 158 11.49 -14.69 -5.97
N ASN A 159 11.00 -15.60 -6.80
CA ASN A 159 9.77 -16.34 -6.49
C ASN A 159 9.90 -17.20 -5.23
N LYS A 160 11.07 -17.80 -5.01
CA LYS A 160 11.36 -18.54 -3.77
C LYS A 160 11.35 -17.59 -2.57
N ASP A 161 11.98 -16.42 -2.67
CA ASP A 161 12.02 -15.43 -1.60
C ASP A 161 10.61 -14.87 -1.28
N VAL A 162 9.79 -14.60 -2.31
CA VAL A 162 8.38 -14.19 -2.14
C VAL A 162 7.57 -15.28 -1.44
N SER A 163 7.78 -16.56 -1.78
CA SER A 163 7.11 -17.67 -1.09
C SER A 163 7.52 -17.74 0.39
N GLY A 164 8.80 -17.55 0.70
CA GLY A 164 9.30 -17.51 2.07
C GLY A 164 8.70 -16.35 2.87
N LEU A 165 8.62 -15.16 2.28
CA LEU A 165 7.97 -14.00 2.91
C LEU A 165 6.48 -14.26 3.19
N LYS A 166 5.77 -14.91 2.27
CA LYS A 166 4.37 -15.27 2.46
C LYS A 166 4.16 -16.23 3.63
N ASP A 167 5.07 -17.18 3.80
CA ASP A 167 5.02 -18.11 4.94
C ASP A 167 5.35 -17.41 6.26
N THR A 168 6.31 -16.47 6.26
CA THR A 168 6.57 -15.64 7.44
C THR A 168 5.38 -14.76 7.82
N LEU A 169 4.69 -14.18 6.83
CA LEU A 169 3.50 -13.36 7.05
C LEU A 169 2.38 -14.19 7.70
N LYS A 170 2.11 -15.39 7.18
CA LYS A 170 1.12 -16.31 7.78
C LYS A 170 1.50 -16.72 9.21
N ALA A 171 2.79 -16.95 9.47
CA ALA A 171 3.27 -17.27 10.80
C ALA A 171 3.08 -16.09 11.77
N THR A 172 3.31 -14.85 11.32
CA THR A 172 3.04 -13.66 12.12
C THR A 172 1.54 -13.43 12.34
N GLU A 173 0.70 -13.59 11.32
CA GLU A 173 -0.76 -13.50 11.45
C GLU A 173 -1.27 -14.50 12.49
N LYS A 174 -0.79 -15.75 12.45
CA LYS A 174 -1.15 -16.76 13.44
C LYS A 174 -0.76 -16.32 14.85
N LYS A 175 0.47 -15.81 15.06
CA LYS A 175 0.90 -15.30 16.37
C LYS A 175 0.03 -14.16 16.87
N TYR A 176 -0.34 -13.21 16.00
CA TYR A 176 -1.23 -12.11 16.38
C TYR A 176 -2.63 -12.60 16.73
N THR A 177 -3.18 -13.58 16.01
CA THR A 177 -4.49 -14.16 16.35
C THR A 177 -4.47 -14.86 17.71
N GLU A 178 -3.38 -15.56 18.04
CA GLU A 178 -3.19 -16.19 19.36
C GLU A 178 -3.07 -15.13 20.46
N GLN A 179 -2.27 -14.07 20.24
CA GLN A 179 -2.13 -12.97 21.20
C GLN A 179 -3.45 -12.23 21.46
N VAL A 180 -4.24 -11.96 20.41
CA VAL A 180 -5.56 -11.32 20.54
C VAL A 180 -6.52 -12.21 21.32
N ALA A 181 -6.46 -13.53 21.13
CA ALA A 181 -7.26 -14.48 21.90
C ALA A 181 -6.87 -14.47 23.39
N ASP A 182 -5.58 -14.49 23.70
CA ASP A 182 -5.08 -14.43 25.08
C ASP A 182 -5.47 -13.12 25.78
N LEU A 183 -5.31 -11.99 25.09
CA LEU A 183 -5.71 -10.68 25.63
C LEU A 183 -7.20 -10.59 25.88
N LYS A 184 -8.01 -11.17 24.99
CA LYS A 184 -9.45 -11.23 25.19
C LYS A 184 -9.81 -12.06 26.42
N ALA A 185 -9.11 -13.18 26.65
CA ALA A 185 -9.30 -13.99 27.85
C ALA A 185 -8.90 -13.22 29.13
N ASP A 186 -7.77 -12.50 29.10
CA ASP A 186 -7.33 -11.66 30.23
C ASP A 186 -8.35 -10.54 30.53
N TYR A 187 -8.89 -9.87 29.50
CA TYR A 187 -9.93 -8.86 29.67
C TYR A 187 -11.22 -9.45 30.24
N GLU A 188 -11.64 -10.62 29.79
CA GLU A 188 -12.81 -11.32 30.32
C GLU A 188 -12.60 -11.70 31.80
N GLN A 189 -11.39 -12.14 32.18
CA GLN A 189 -11.03 -12.43 33.56
C GLN A 189 -11.04 -11.16 34.43
N GLN A 190 -10.49 -10.05 33.94
CA GLN A 190 -10.54 -8.77 34.65
C GLN A 190 -11.98 -8.28 34.84
N LEU A 191 -12.82 -8.38 33.80
CA LEU A 191 -14.24 -8.04 33.89
C LEU A 191 -14.98 -8.93 34.88
N SER A 192 -14.63 -10.22 34.99
CA SER A 192 -15.15 -11.10 36.03
C SER A 192 -14.75 -10.62 37.42
N SER A 193 -13.46 -10.35 37.64
CA SER A 193 -12.96 -9.88 38.94
C SER A 193 -13.58 -8.55 39.37
N LEU A 194 -13.82 -7.63 38.43
CA LEU A 194 -14.49 -6.35 38.69
C LEU A 194 -15.97 -6.55 39.01
N ARG A 195 -16.65 -7.52 38.38
CA ARG A 195 -18.02 -7.88 38.74
C ARG A 195 -18.08 -8.47 40.15
N ASP A 196 -17.14 -9.33 40.51
CA ASP A 196 -17.07 -9.94 41.82
C ASP A 196 -16.78 -8.89 42.91
N ALA A 197 -15.79 -8.02 42.70
CA ALA A 197 -15.48 -6.91 43.60
C ALA A 197 -16.65 -5.91 43.73
N ARG A 198 -17.36 -5.63 42.63
CA ARG A 198 -18.58 -4.80 42.67
C ARG A 198 -19.66 -5.47 43.51
N ASN A 199 -19.89 -6.76 43.34
CA ASN A 199 -20.89 -7.51 44.10
C ASN A 199 -20.53 -7.55 45.59
N GLU A 200 -19.24 -7.72 45.91
CA GLU A 200 -18.74 -7.67 47.29
C GLU A 200 -18.95 -6.28 47.91
N ALA A 201 -18.63 -5.20 47.18
CA ALA A 201 -18.87 -3.84 47.64
C ALA A 201 -20.37 -3.51 47.84
N ILE A 202 -21.25 -4.05 47.00
CA ILE A 202 -22.71 -3.96 47.19
C ILE A 202 -23.10 -4.70 48.47
N ASN A 203 -22.63 -5.93 48.67
CA ASN A 203 -22.92 -6.70 49.87
C ASN A 203 -22.42 -6.01 51.15
N GLU A 204 -21.22 -5.41 51.13
CA GLU A 204 -20.71 -4.63 52.25
C GLU A 204 -21.57 -3.39 52.54
N ARG A 205 -21.99 -2.67 51.48
CA ARG A 205 -22.86 -1.51 51.62
C ARG A 205 -24.19 -1.93 52.27
N ASP A 206 -24.78 -3.01 51.80
CA ASP A 206 -26.04 -3.55 52.32
C ASP A 206 -25.86 -4.00 53.77
N GLN A 207 -24.75 -4.64 54.12
CA GLN A 207 -24.44 -4.99 55.52
C GLN A 207 -24.27 -3.77 56.42
N LYS A 208 -23.58 -2.72 55.95
CA LYS A 208 -23.43 -1.45 56.68
C LYS A 208 -24.78 -0.74 56.84
N GLU A 209 -25.65 -0.80 55.84
CA GLU A 209 -26.99 -0.23 55.88
C GLU A 209 -27.89 -1.00 56.86
N ILE A 210 -27.87 -2.34 56.82
CA ILE A 210 -28.51 -3.20 57.81
C ILE A 210 -28.01 -2.90 59.23
N ALA A 211 -26.70 -2.72 59.41
CA ALA A 211 -26.12 -2.37 60.71
C ALA A 211 -26.58 -1.00 61.22
N ARG A 212 -26.63 0.02 60.35
CA ARG A 212 -27.18 1.35 60.67
C ARG A 212 -28.66 1.28 61.04
N SER A 213 -29.47 0.56 60.27
CA SER A 213 -30.88 0.36 60.58
C SER A 213 -31.07 -0.36 61.91
N LYS A 214 -30.22 -1.36 62.22
CA LYS A 214 -30.24 -2.06 63.50
C LYS A 214 -29.86 -1.14 64.67
N GLU A 215 -28.84 -0.31 64.51
CA GLU A 215 -28.43 0.68 65.52
C GLU A 215 -29.54 1.73 65.75
N GLN A 216 -30.18 2.18 64.68
CA GLN A 216 -31.29 3.13 64.76
C GLN A 216 -32.49 2.51 65.49
N LEU A 217 -32.86 1.27 65.16
CA LEU A 217 -33.91 0.53 65.88
C LEU A 217 -33.54 0.34 67.36
N GLN A 218 -32.28 0.07 67.69
CA GLN A 218 -31.84 -0.02 69.08
C GLN A 218 -31.95 1.32 69.82
N LYS A 219 -31.62 2.45 69.16
CA LYS A 219 -31.82 3.79 69.72
C LYS A 219 -33.31 4.10 69.93
N GLU A 220 -34.17 3.73 68.99
CA GLU A 220 -35.62 3.90 69.12
C GLU A 220 -36.20 3.04 70.26
N ILE A 221 -35.76 1.79 70.40
CA ILE A 221 -36.13 0.92 71.52
C ILE A 221 -35.65 1.51 72.85
N ALA A 222 -34.41 2.03 72.91
CA ALA A 222 -33.87 2.66 74.11
C ALA A 222 -34.64 3.93 74.48
N GLN A 223 -35.00 4.77 73.50
CA GLN A 223 -35.84 5.94 73.71
C GLN A 223 -37.26 5.56 74.14
N GLY A 224 -37.82 4.49 73.58
CA GLY A 224 -39.11 3.94 74.00
C GLY A 224 -39.09 3.49 75.45
N LYS A 225 -38.06 2.74 75.86
CA LYS A 225 -37.87 2.31 77.26
C LYS A 225 -37.65 3.48 78.21
N ALA A 226 -36.88 4.50 77.80
CA ALA A 226 -36.68 5.70 78.61
C ALA A 226 -37.99 6.48 78.83
N LYS A 227 -38.81 6.61 77.78
CA LYS A 227 -40.15 7.20 77.89
C LYS A 227 -41.08 6.37 78.77
N GLU A 228 -41.03 5.05 78.66
CA GLU A 228 -41.83 4.14 79.50
C GLU A 228 -41.42 4.24 80.98
N GLU A 229 -40.11 4.32 81.26
CA GLU A 229 -39.58 4.54 82.60
C GLU A 229 -39.96 5.93 83.15
N GLU A 230 -40.01 6.96 82.31
CA GLU A 230 -40.47 8.30 82.67
C GLU A 230 -41.97 8.32 83.00
N VAL A 231 -42.80 7.63 82.22
CA VAL A 231 -44.23 7.44 82.50
C VAL A 231 -44.41 6.69 83.82
N LEU A 232 -43.65 5.62 84.07
CA LEU A 232 -43.68 4.89 85.33
C LEU A 232 -43.25 5.77 86.53
N LYS A 233 -42.25 6.65 86.34
CA LYS A 233 -41.86 7.63 87.37
C LYS A 233 -42.96 8.65 87.63
N GLN A 234 -43.62 9.16 86.60
CA GLN A 234 -44.74 10.09 86.75
C GLN A 234 -45.94 9.43 87.43
N ASP A 235 -46.24 8.17 87.11
CA ASP A 235 -47.31 7.41 87.77
C ASP A 235 -46.95 7.07 89.22
N ALA A 236 -45.68 6.79 89.52
CA ALA A 236 -45.21 6.61 90.89
C ALA A 236 -45.32 7.92 91.70
N ILE A 237 -44.99 9.06 91.09
CA ILE A 237 -45.17 10.39 91.70
C ILE A 237 -46.66 10.64 91.98
N LYS A 238 -47.55 10.44 91.01
CA LYS A 238 -49.00 10.59 91.20
C LYS A 238 -49.54 9.69 92.31
N LYS A 239 -49.14 8.40 92.33
CA LYS A 239 -49.51 7.47 93.41
C LYS A 239 -48.98 7.93 94.76
N SER A 240 -47.77 8.49 94.82
CA SER A 240 -47.20 9.03 96.06
C SER A 240 -47.93 10.29 96.54
N GLU A 241 -48.41 11.15 95.62
CA GLU A 241 -49.23 12.31 95.93
C GLU A 241 -50.64 11.92 96.41
N GLU A 242 -51.24 10.90 95.79
CA GLU A 242 -52.51 10.32 96.24
C GLU A 242 -52.37 9.69 97.63
N TYR A 243 -51.27 8.98 97.89
CA TYR A 243 -50.95 8.46 99.22
C TYR A 243 -50.76 9.60 100.24
N PHE A 244 -50.08 10.68 99.86
CA PHE A 244 -49.86 11.84 100.75
C PHE A 244 -51.17 12.58 101.06
N LYS A 245 -52.08 12.71 100.08
CA LYS A 245 -53.44 13.27 100.26
C LYS A 245 -54.31 12.37 101.13
N ALA A 246 -54.25 11.05 100.93
CA ALA A 246 -54.96 10.09 101.77
C ALA A 246 -54.45 10.12 103.22
N LYS A 247 -53.13 10.27 103.41
CA LYS A 247 -52.50 10.40 104.72
C LYS A 247 -52.90 11.71 105.43
N THR A 248 -52.90 12.85 104.74
CA THR A 248 -53.37 14.12 105.32
C THR A 248 -54.86 14.07 105.68
N GLN A 249 -55.70 13.42 104.87
CA GLN A 249 -57.12 13.22 105.21
C GLN A 249 -57.32 12.27 106.39
N ALA A 250 -56.44 11.29 106.59
CA ALA A 250 -56.46 10.41 107.77
C ALA A 250 -55.98 11.15 109.03
N GLU A 251 -54.96 12.00 108.92
CA GLU A 251 -54.45 12.85 109.99
C GLU A 251 -55.48 13.93 110.38
N GLU A 252 -56.22 14.50 109.44
CA GLU A 252 -57.34 15.42 109.73
C GLU A 252 -58.52 14.72 110.43
N LYS A 253 -58.83 13.48 110.04
CA LYS A 253 -59.88 12.68 110.71
C LYS A 253 -59.48 12.26 112.13
N THR A 254 -58.22 11.95 112.37
CA THR A 254 -57.70 11.61 113.71
C THR A 254 -57.59 12.84 114.59
N ALA A 255 -57.17 14.00 114.05
CA ALA A 255 -57.21 15.28 114.76
C ALA A 255 -58.65 15.74 115.09
N ALA A 256 -59.63 15.45 114.23
CA ALA A 256 -61.05 15.71 114.50
C ALA A 256 -61.62 14.78 115.58
N ALA A 257 -61.17 13.52 115.63
CA ALA A 257 -61.55 12.56 116.68
C ALA A 257 -60.97 12.93 118.05
N GLU A 258 -59.68 13.32 118.11
CA GLU A 258 -59.04 13.78 119.36
C GLU A 258 -59.65 15.08 119.91
N LYS A 259 -60.20 15.94 119.03
CA LYS A 259 -60.92 17.16 119.43
C LYS A 259 -62.33 16.86 119.95
N ALA A 260 -62.98 15.81 119.48
CA ALA A 260 -64.26 15.33 120.01
C ALA A 260 -64.09 14.63 121.37
N GLU A 261 -63.02 13.85 121.54
CA GLU A 261 -62.73 13.15 122.80
C GLU A 261 -62.33 14.11 123.93
N ARG A 262 -61.60 15.20 123.63
CA ARG A 262 -61.33 16.28 124.60
C ARG A 262 -62.60 17.02 125.06
N LEU A 263 -63.63 17.10 124.21
CA LEU A 263 -64.88 17.79 124.52
C LEU A 263 -65.87 16.90 125.31
N GLU A 264 -65.73 15.57 125.24
CA GLU A 264 -66.46 14.64 126.12
C GLU A 264 -65.75 14.40 127.46
N ALA A 265 -64.41 14.43 127.49
CA ALA A 265 -63.63 14.33 128.72
C ALA A 265 -63.84 15.55 129.64
N GLU A 266 -64.06 16.74 129.08
CA GLU A 266 -64.36 17.97 129.83
C GLU A 266 -65.79 17.94 130.44
N LYS A 267 -66.75 17.27 129.78
CA LYS A 267 -68.12 17.07 130.31
C LYS A 267 -68.22 15.95 131.36
N ARG A 268 -67.32 14.96 131.34
CA ARG A 268 -67.23 13.92 132.40
C ARG A 268 -66.59 14.43 133.69
N LYS A 269 -65.64 15.36 133.58
CA LYS A 269 -64.96 15.96 134.73
C LYS A 269 -65.85 16.91 135.55
N GLU A 270 -66.88 17.51 134.96
CA GLU A 270 -67.89 18.32 135.68
C GLU A 270 -69.03 17.47 136.29
N ALA A 271 -69.19 16.21 135.90
CA ALA A 271 -70.21 15.30 136.45
C ALA A 271 -69.69 14.45 137.63
N GLU A 272 -68.38 14.18 137.68
CA GLU A 272 -67.75 13.38 138.74
C GLU A 272 -67.48 14.18 140.04
N ASP A 273 -67.43 15.52 139.96
CA ASP A 273 -67.26 16.41 141.12
C ASP A 273 -68.55 16.64 141.94
N ARG A 274 -69.67 15.99 141.58
CA ARG A 274 -70.95 16.04 142.34
C ARG A 274 -71.42 14.72 142.92
N THR A 275 -70.66 13.63 142.79
CA THR A 275 -71.00 12.31 143.36
C THR A 275 -69.88 11.70 144.20
N ALA A 276 -68.89 12.50 144.59
CA ALA A 276 -67.83 12.15 145.55
C ALA A 276 -68.15 12.59 147.00
N ALA A 277 -69.43 12.55 147.40
CA ALA A 277 -69.85 12.70 148.78
C ALA A 277 -70.94 11.66 149.11
N ALA A 278 -70.55 10.65 149.89
CA ALA A 278 -71.37 9.60 150.52
C ALA A 278 -71.69 8.34 149.70
N LEU A 279 -70.79 7.35 149.70
CA LEU A 279 -71.04 6.12 150.47
C LEU A 279 -69.76 5.27 150.67
N SER A 280 -69.09 5.55 151.78
CA SER A 280 -68.36 4.53 152.54
C SER A 280 -69.39 3.82 153.42
N LYS A 281 -69.72 2.55 153.09
CA LYS A 281 -70.08 1.42 154.00
C LYS A 281 -71.09 0.46 153.33
N GLN A 282 -70.60 -0.66 152.77
CA GLN A 282 -71.19 -2.02 152.91
C GLN A 282 -70.27 -3.00 152.14
N LYS A 283 -69.35 -3.71 152.79
CA LYS A 283 -69.52 -5.01 153.47
C LYS A 283 -70.15 -6.13 152.62
N GLU A 284 -69.35 -7.19 152.53
CA GLU A 284 -69.70 -8.62 152.72
C GLU A 284 -70.21 -9.44 151.53
N ALA A 285 -69.58 -10.63 151.42
CA ALA A 285 -69.97 -11.85 150.70
C ALA A 285 -69.76 -11.83 149.17
N GLU A 286 -69.26 -12.86 148.49
CA GLU A 286 -68.90 -14.22 148.86
C GLU A 286 -68.27 -14.90 147.63
N ASN A 287 -67.31 -15.81 147.88
CA ASN A 287 -67.15 -17.12 147.25
C ASN A 287 -67.22 -17.25 145.73
N ALA A 288 -66.23 -17.76 145.01
CA ALA A 288 -65.33 -18.93 145.14
C ALA A 288 -65.12 -19.35 143.65
N LYS A 289 -64.09 -20.06 143.17
CA LYS A 289 -63.44 -21.31 143.58
C LYS A 289 -62.38 -21.52 142.46
N VAL A 290 -61.07 -21.48 142.71
CA VAL A 290 -60.21 -22.63 143.13
C VAL A 290 -60.06 -23.66 141.99
N THR A 291 -58.93 -24.28 141.66
CA THR A 291 -57.49 -24.26 142.04
C THR A 291 -56.87 -25.56 141.46
N ALA A 292 -55.54 -25.69 141.45
CA ALA A 292 -54.70 -26.89 141.76
C ALA A 292 -53.59 -27.12 140.69
N GLU A 293 -52.29 -26.89 140.94
CA GLU A 293 -51.33 -27.53 141.89
C GLU A 293 -50.93 -28.98 141.48
N ALA A 294 -49.73 -29.53 141.68
CA ALA A 294 -48.36 -29.10 142.01
C ALA A 294 -47.44 -30.36 142.09
N ARG A 295 -46.11 -30.18 141.91
CA ARG A 295 -44.95 -30.89 142.55
C ARG A 295 -44.67 -32.40 142.36
N VAL A 296 -43.37 -32.77 142.25
CA VAL A 296 -42.54 -33.52 143.25
C VAL A 296 -41.09 -33.73 142.71
N VAL A 297 -40.13 -33.91 143.63
CA VAL A 297 -38.65 -33.81 143.54
C VAL A 297 -37.96 -35.17 143.80
N VAL A 298 -36.65 -35.26 143.45
CA VAL A 298 -35.56 -36.22 143.86
C VAL A 298 -35.57 -37.58 143.11
N LEU A 299 -34.53 -38.22 142.55
CA LEU A 299 -33.04 -38.28 142.59
C LEU A 299 -32.54 -38.43 141.11
N GLU A 300 -31.31 -38.15 140.65
CA GLU A 300 -30.07 -38.91 140.83
C GLU A 300 -28.92 -38.14 140.15
N LYS A 301 -27.98 -37.64 140.96
CA LYS A 301 -26.61 -37.34 140.52
C LYS A 301 -25.93 -38.71 140.33
N ASP A 302 -25.53 -39.04 139.10
CA ASP A 302 -24.36 -39.87 138.75
C ASP A 302 -24.28 -40.25 137.25
N VAL A 303 -25.30 -39.90 136.42
CA VAL A 303 -25.27 -40.14 134.96
C VAL A 303 -24.55 -39.02 134.16
N ALA A 304 -24.45 -37.81 134.71
CA ALA A 304 -23.95 -36.64 133.98
C ALA A 304 -22.43 -36.66 133.67
N ALA A 305 -21.63 -37.49 134.36
CA ALA A 305 -20.17 -37.53 134.16
C ALA A 305 -19.73 -38.45 133.01
N ALA A 306 -20.52 -39.47 132.67
CA ALA A 306 -20.17 -40.43 131.60
C ALA A 306 -20.59 -39.95 130.20
N GLU A 307 -21.67 -39.18 130.09
CA GLU A 307 -22.16 -38.67 128.80
C GLU A 307 -21.32 -37.49 128.26
N ALA A 308 -20.69 -36.71 129.14
CA ALA A 308 -19.84 -35.59 128.74
C ALA A 308 -18.50 -36.02 128.08
N ALA A 309 -18.01 -37.23 128.36
CA ALA A 309 -16.77 -37.75 127.78
C ALA A 309 -16.98 -38.33 126.36
N ARG A 310 -18.14 -38.96 126.10
CA ARG A 310 -18.48 -39.53 124.79
C ARG A 310 -18.75 -38.45 123.74
N ALA A 311 -19.45 -37.38 124.12
CA ALA A 311 -19.75 -36.26 123.22
C ALA A 311 -18.49 -35.48 122.74
N ARG A 312 -17.41 -35.47 123.53
CA ARG A 312 -16.16 -34.78 123.15
C ARG A 312 -15.34 -35.55 122.11
N GLN A 313 -15.36 -36.88 122.12
CA GLN A 313 -14.62 -37.67 121.12
C GLN A 313 -15.31 -37.67 119.75
N GLU A 314 -16.65 -37.69 119.69
CA GLU A 314 -17.40 -37.64 118.43
C GLU A 314 -17.33 -36.26 117.74
N SER A 315 -17.24 -35.18 118.53
CA SER A 315 -17.05 -33.82 118.02
C SER A 315 -15.68 -33.60 117.36
N ILE A 316 -14.63 -34.28 117.84
CA ILE A 316 -13.28 -34.12 117.29
C ILE A 316 -13.15 -34.90 115.98
N ALA A 317 -13.66 -36.14 115.94
CA ALA A 317 -13.63 -36.96 114.73
C ALA A 317 -14.44 -36.36 113.56
N THR A 318 -15.57 -35.72 113.83
CA THR A 318 -16.39 -35.06 112.80
C THR A 318 -15.80 -33.74 112.30
N ALA A 319 -15.03 -33.02 113.13
CA ALA A 319 -14.31 -31.81 112.72
C ALA A 319 -13.14 -32.14 111.79
N GLU A 320 -12.38 -33.19 112.08
CA GLU A 320 -11.23 -33.62 111.25
C GLU A 320 -11.66 -34.12 109.87
N ALA A 321 -12.78 -34.84 109.77
CA ALA A 321 -13.32 -35.30 108.50
C ALA A 321 -13.77 -34.13 107.59
N LYS A 322 -14.40 -33.10 108.17
CA LYS A 322 -14.81 -31.90 107.43
C LYS A 322 -13.62 -31.06 106.95
N ALA A 323 -12.55 -31.00 107.75
CA ALA A 323 -11.33 -30.30 107.38
C ALA A 323 -10.60 -30.98 106.19
N ARG A 324 -10.57 -32.31 106.13
CA ARG A 324 -9.96 -33.04 105.00
C ARG A 324 -10.75 -32.86 103.70
N HIS A 325 -12.08 -32.97 103.77
CA HIS A 325 -12.93 -32.82 102.59
C HIS A 325 -12.90 -31.40 102.01
N THR A 326 -12.78 -30.37 102.84
CA THR A 326 -12.63 -28.98 102.38
C THR A 326 -11.27 -28.73 101.73
N ALA A 327 -10.19 -29.28 102.31
CA ALA A 327 -8.85 -29.19 101.71
C ALA A 327 -8.76 -29.89 100.35
N GLU A 328 -9.39 -31.07 100.19
CA GLU A 328 -9.42 -31.78 98.91
C GLU A 328 -10.22 -31.04 97.83
N GLN A 329 -11.33 -30.40 98.20
CA GLN A 329 -12.11 -29.58 97.27
C GLN A 329 -11.37 -28.31 96.82
N GLU A 330 -10.59 -27.69 97.70
CA GLU A 330 -9.76 -26.55 97.33
C GLU A 330 -8.59 -26.95 96.43
N ALA A 331 -7.91 -28.07 96.73
CA ALA A 331 -6.86 -28.61 95.88
C ALA A 331 -7.36 -28.96 94.47
N ALA A 332 -8.56 -29.55 94.35
CA ALA A 332 -9.18 -29.87 93.07
C ALA A 332 -9.54 -28.61 92.25
N LYS A 333 -9.99 -27.53 92.91
CA LYS A 333 -10.28 -26.25 92.25
C LYS A 333 -9.02 -25.58 91.73
N GLU A 334 -7.93 -25.62 92.48
CA GLU A 334 -6.65 -25.04 92.03
C GLU A 334 -6.04 -25.85 90.87
N LEU A 335 -6.15 -27.18 90.89
CA LEU A 335 -5.72 -28.03 89.77
C LEU A 335 -6.52 -27.72 88.48
N ALA A 336 -7.84 -27.52 88.60
CA ALA A 336 -8.69 -27.18 87.46
C ALA A 336 -8.32 -25.81 86.85
N LYS A 337 -8.03 -24.80 87.69
CA LYS A 337 -7.56 -23.50 87.22
C LYS A 337 -6.21 -23.59 86.51
N ALA A 338 -5.29 -24.41 87.01
CA ALA A 338 -3.98 -24.61 86.39
C ALA A 338 -4.10 -25.26 85.00
N LEU A 339 -4.97 -26.26 84.85
CA LEU A 339 -5.23 -26.91 83.55
C LEU A 339 -5.91 -25.97 82.54
N ASP A 340 -6.84 -25.13 82.99
CA ASP A 340 -7.48 -24.13 82.12
C ASP A 340 -6.49 -23.05 81.66
N PHE A 341 -5.55 -22.66 82.52
CA PHE A 341 -4.47 -21.73 82.16
C PHE A 341 -3.54 -22.37 81.11
N GLN A 342 -3.15 -23.63 81.29
CA GLN A 342 -2.32 -24.35 80.33
C GLN A 342 -2.99 -24.48 78.96
N ARG A 343 -4.28 -24.84 78.92
CA ARG A 343 -5.04 -24.92 77.65
C ARG A 343 -5.15 -23.58 76.94
N LYS A 344 -5.36 -22.49 77.69
CA LYS A 344 -5.38 -21.13 77.12
C LYS A 344 -4.02 -20.73 76.54
N ALA A 345 -2.92 -21.11 77.19
CA ALA A 345 -1.57 -20.86 76.69
C ALA A 345 -1.29 -21.65 75.40
N GLU A 346 -1.68 -22.93 75.33
CA GLU A 346 -1.52 -23.75 74.13
C GLU A 346 -2.33 -23.21 72.94
N LEU A 347 -3.59 -22.79 73.16
CA LEU A 347 -4.41 -22.18 72.12
C LEU A 347 -3.84 -20.84 71.62
N ALA A 348 -3.23 -20.04 72.51
CA ALA A 348 -2.58 -18.80 72.12
C ALA A 348 -1.36 -19.05 71.22
N ILE A 349 -0.57 -20.09 71.51
CA ILE A 349 0.58 -20.48 70.69
C ILE A 349 0.12 -20.94 69.29
N ILE A 350 -0.93 -21.76 69.22
CA ILE A 350 -1.49 -22.22 67.94
C ILE A 350 -2.02 -21.02 67.12
N ALA A 351 -2.77 -20.11 67.75
CA ALA A 351 -3.27 -18.92 67.07
C ALA A 351 -2.14 -18.01 66.54
N GLN A 352 -1.03 -17.90 67.28
CA GLN A 352 0.14 -17.14 66.86
C GLN A 352 0.86 -17.80 65.67
N GLN A 353 0.96 -19.13 65.65
CA GLN A 353 1.55 -19.87 64.51
C GLN A 353 0.68 -19.77 63.25
N GLU A 354 -0.64 -19.82 63.38
CA GLU A 354 -1.57 -19.62 62.26
C GLU A 354 -1.52 -18.19 61.70
N ALA A 355 -1.36 -17.18 62.57
CA ALA A 355 -1.19 -15.79 62.14
C ALA A 355 0.10 -15.61 61.32
N LEU A 356 1.22 -16.19 61.78
CA LEU A 356 2.50 -16.14 61.07
C LEU A 356 2.41 -16.82 59.69
N ALA A 357 1.77 -17.99 59.62
CA ALA A 357 1.58 -18.72 58.37
C ALA A 357 0.70 -17.95 57.37
N ARG A 358 -0.30 -17.19 57.85
CA ARG A 358 -1.12 -16.32 57.00
C ARG A 358 -0.34 -15.13 56.47
N GLU A 359 0.55 -14.53 57.26
CA GLU A 359 1.43 -13.45 56.82
C GLU A 359 2.42 -13.93 55.74
N ASP A 360 3.04 -15.09 55.92
CA ASP A 360 3.95 -15.68 54.93
C ASP A 360 3.22 -16.03 53.62
N ALA A 361 2.01 -16.59 53.70
CA ALA A 361 1.18 -16.86 52.53
C ALA A 361 0.77 -15.57 51.79
N ALA A 362 0.39 -14.53 52.53
CA ALA A 362 0.04 -13.23 51.96
C ALA A 362 1.26 -12.56 51.30
N PHE A 363 2.45 -12.68 51.89
CA PHE A 363 3.69 -12.16 51.32
C PHE A 363 4.07 -12.87 50.01
N HIS A 364 3.96 -14.20 49.98
CA HIS A 364 4.20 -14.98 48.76
C HIS A 364 3.19 -14.66 47.65
N GLN A 365 1.91 -14.50 48.00
CA GLN A 365 0.87 -14.12 47.05
C GLN A 365 1.12 -12.71 46.48
N ALA A 366 1.45 -11.73 47.34
CA ALA A 366 1.77 -10.37 46.91
C ALA A 366 3.02 -10.31 46.01
N LYS A 367 4.01 -11.19 46.24
CA LYS A 367 5.20 -11.31 45.37
C LYS A 367 4.84 -11.87 44.00
N LEU A 368 3.97 -12.88 43.95
CA LEU A 368 3.48 -13.46 42.70
C LEU A 368 2.65 -12.44 41.91
N ASP A 369 1.78 -11.69 42.59
CA ASP A 369 0.93 -10.69 41.96
C ASP A 369 1.76 -9.51 41.42
N ARG A 370 2.84 -9.11 42.11
CA ARG A 370 3.81 -8.13 41.56
C ARG A 370 4.55 -8.63 40.32
N GLN A 371 4.90 -9.92 40.26
CA GLN A 371 5.52 -10.49 39.05
C GLN A 371 4.54 -10.52 37.88
N LYS A 372 3.29 -10.93 38.12
CA LYS A 372 2.24 -10.90 37.09
C LYS A 372 1.93 -9.49 36.63
N LEU A 373 1.94 -8.50 37.53
CA LEU A 373 1.74 -7.09 37.18
C LEU A 373 2.88 -6.57 36.30
N ALA A 374 4.14 -6.88 36.64
CA ALA A 374 5.29 -6.47 35.83
C ALA A 374 5.29 -7.14 34.44
N GLU A 375 4.89 -8.41 34.34
CA GLU A 375 4.70 -9.08 33.05
C GLU A 375 3.56 -8.47 32.23
N ALA A 376 2.44 -8.12 32.88
CA ALA A 376 1.33 -7.43 32.23
C ALA A 376 1.74 -6.03 31.73
N GLU A 377 2.52 -5.28 32.51
CA GLU A 377 3.03 -3.97 32.12
C GLU A 377 3.97 -4.03 30.91
N MET A 378 4.87 -5.02 30.83
CA MET A 378 5.68 -5.24 29.63
C MET A 378 4.83 -5.59 28.41
N LYS A 379 3.84 -6.48 28.57
CA LYS A 379 2.93 -6.85 27.47
C LYS A 379 2.09 -5.66 26.99
N VAL A 380 1.64 -4.81 27.91
CA VAL A 380 0.92 -3.57 27.56
C VAL A 380 1.84 -2.58 26.82
N ALA A 381 3.12 -2.51 27.17
CA ALA A 381 4.09 -1.70 26.43
C ALA A 381 4.31 -2.23 25.00
N GLU A 382 4.50 -3.54 24.83
CA GLU A 382 4.59 -4.18 23.51
C GLU A 382 3.31 -4.00 22.68
N MET A 383 2.14 -4.11 23.31
CA MET A 383 0.86 -3.86 22.62
C MET A 383 0.71 -2.42 22.16
N LYS A 384 1.13 -1.44 22.97
CA LYS A 384 1.09 -0.04 22.57
C LYS A 384 1.97 0.21 21.35
N GLU A 385 3.15 -0.41 21.30
CA GLU A 385 4.03 -0.35 20.14
C GLU A 385 3.38 -0.99 18.90
N ALA A 386 2.77 -2.16 19.05
CA ALA A 386 2.06 -2.84 17.96
C ALA A 386 0.85 -2.04 17.44
N VAL A 387 0.08 -1.40 18.34
CA VAL A 387 -1.04 -0.52 17.95
C VAL A 387 -0.52 0.70 17.20
N THR A 388 0.57 1.33 17.65
CA THR A 388 1.16 2.45 16.91
C THR A 388 1.68 2.05 15.52
N GLN A 389 2.22 0.84 15.37
CA GLN A 389 2.64 0.31 14.06
C GLN A 389 1.43 0.01 13.15
N ALA A 390 0.33 -0.50 13.71
CA ALA A 390 -0.90 -0.75 12.97
C ALA A 390 -1.57 0.56 12.51
N GLU A 391 -1.62 1.57 13.36
CA GLU A 391 -2.12 2.91 13.01
C GLU A 391 -1.27 3.55 11.91
N GLN A 392 0.06 3.41 11.96
CA GLN A 392 0.96 3.87 10.89
C GLN A 392 0.70 3.12 9.57
N ALA A 393 0.47 1.80 9.63
CA ALA A 393 0.16 1.01 8.44
C ALA A 393 -1.19 1.40 7.82
N GLN A 394 -2.20 1.68 8.64
CA GLN A 394 -3.49 2.18 8.18
C GLN A 394 -3.39 3.58 7.55
N GLU A 395 -2.62 4.48 8.17
CA GLU A 395 -2.39 5.82 7.62
C GLU A 395 -1.65 5.78 6.28
N ILE A 396 -0.69 4.85 6.12
CA ILE A 396 -0.02 4.62 4.83
C ILE A 396 -1.01 4.10 3.78
N ALA A 397 -1.92 3.20 4.15
CA ALA A 397 -2.94 2.67 3.25
C ALA A 397 -3.91 3.78 2.79
N GLU A 398 -4.43 4.58 3.72
CA GLU A 398 -5.32 5.71 3.41
C GLU A 398 -4.63 6.78 2.55
N ARG A 399 -3.36 7.09 2.83
CA ARG A 399 -2.56 7.99 1.98
C ARG A 399 -2.32 7.43 0.58
N SER A 400 -2.14 6.11 0.45
CA SER A 400 -1.97 5.46 -0.86
C SER A 400 -3.25 5.48 -1.69
N GLU A 401 -4.41 5.31 -1.05
CA GLU A 401 -5.72 5.39 -1.69
C GLU A 401 -6.04 6.83 -2.11
N ALA A 402 -5.76 7.82 -1.24
CA ALA A 402 -5.89 9.23 -1.56
C ALA A 402 -4.95 9.65 -2.72
N ALA A 403 -3.73 9.12 -2.76
CA ALA A 403 -2.77 9.36 -3.85
C ALA A 403 -3.25 8.76 -5.17
N MET A 404 -3.78 7.53 -5.17
CA MET A 404 -4.41 6.93 -6.36
C MET A 404 -5.61 7.74 -6.82
N SER A 405 -6.48 8.18 -5.91
CA SER A 405 -7.62 9.02 -6.24
C SER A 405 -7.18 10.36 -6.84
N GLN A 406 -6.16 11.02 -6.27
CA GLN A 406 -5.58 12.25 -6.83
C GLN A 406 -4.98 12.02 -8.22
N GLN A 407 -4.31 10.88 -8.45
CA GLN A 407 -3.74 10.55 -9.75
C GLN A 407 -4.83 10.32 -10.79
N LEU A 408 -5.92 9.67 -10.41
CA LEU A 408 -7.10 9.49 -11.27
C LEU A 408 -7.73 10.85 -11.62
N THR A 409 -7.88 11.75 -10.64
CA THR A 409 -8.38 13.11 -10.86
C THR A 409 -7.44 13.92 -11.75
N ARG A 410 -6.11 13.79 -11.59
CA ARG A 410 -5.13 14.45 -12.48
C ARG A 410 -5.18 13.91 -13.90
N MET A 411 -5.35 12.60 -14.08
CA MET A 411 -5.56 11.99 -15.40
C MET A 411 -6.85 12.49 -16.04
N GLN A 412 -7.95 12.55 -15.29
CA GLN A 412 -9.22 13.09 -15.77
C GLN A 412 -9.10 14.58 -16.11
N ALA A 413 -8.42 15.36 -15.27
CA ALA A 413 -8.16 16.79 -15.53
C ALA A 413 -7.28 17.00 -16.76
N SER A 414 -6.26 16.15 -16.98
CA SER A 414 -5.41 16.19 -18.17
C SER A 414 -6.15 15.80 -19.44
N LEU A 415 -7.05 14.81 -19.36
CA LEU A 415 -7.92 14.46 -20.49
C LEU A 415 -8.92 15.59 -20.80
N CYS A 416 -9.46 16.24 -19.77
CA CYS A 416 -10.31 17.42 -19.93
C CYS A 416 -9.54 18.62 -20.47
N SER A 417 -8.28 18.84 -20.06
CA SER A 417 -7.45 19.94 -20.58
C SER A 417 -7.09 19.71 -22.04
N LEU A 418 -6.75 18.47 -22.43
CA LEU A 418 -6.53 18.11 -23.84
C LEU A 418 -7.79 18.28 -24.69
N ALA A 419 -8.96 17.91 -24.15
CA ALA A 419 -10.23 18.13 -24.82
C ALA A 419 -10.57 19.63 -24.93
N LEU A 420 -10.24 20.42 -23.90
CA LEU A 420 -10.41 21.87 -23.91
C LEU A 420 -9.45 22.54 -24.88
N GLU A 421 -8.18 22.16 -24.92
CA GLU A 421 -7.17 22.65 -25.87
C GLU A 421 -7.56 22.30 -27.31
N ALA A 422 -8.09 21.10 -27.55
CA ALA A 422 -8.62 20.73 -28.86
C ALA A 422 -9.86 21.55 -29.25
N ALA A 423 -10.75 21.83 -28.29
CA ALA A 423 -11.92 22.68 -28.49
C ALA A 423 -11.53 24.16 -28.68
N GLU A 424 -10.51 24.64 -27.97
CA GLU A 424 -9.95 25.99 -28.09
C GLU A 424 -9.22 26.16 -29.41
N ALA A 425 -8.44 25.18 -29.86
CA ALA A 425 -7.82 25.18 -31.18
C ALA A 425 -8.89 25.20 -32.30
N ALA A 426 -9.96 24.40 -32.15
CA ALA A 426 -11.08 24.42 -33.08
C ALA A 426 -11.83 25.78 -33.04
N ALA A 427 -12.01 26.36 -31.85
CA ALA A 427 -12.61 27.66 -31.68
C ALA A 427 -11.71 28.79 -32.19
N GLU A 428 -10.39 28.69 -32.08
CA GLU A 428 -9.42 29.63 -32.64
C GLU A 428 -9.40 29.55 -34.16
N HIS A 429 -9.44 28.36 -34.75
CA HIS A 429 -9.64 28.21 -36.19
C HIS A 429 -10.97 28.81 -36.66
N ALA A 430 -12.05 28.60 -35.90
CA ALA A 430 -13.34 29.24 -36.18
C ALA A 430 -13.30 30.76 -35.99
N ARG A 431 -12.57 31.27 -34.98
CA ARG A 431 -12.36 32.71 -34.74
C ARG A 431 -11.48 33.33 -35.81
N GLN A 432 -10.45 32.65 -36.30
CA GLN A 432 -9.61 33.11 -37.40
C GLN A 432 -10.40 33.15 -38.70
N ALA A 433 -11.20 32.12 -38.99
CA ALA A 433 -12.12 32.11 -40.13
C ALA A 433 -13.17 33.22 -40.02
N ALA A 434 -13.75 33.42 -38.84
CA ALA A 434 -14.71 34.49 -38.57
C ALA A 434 -14.06 35.88 -38.60
N ALA A 435 -12.81 36.03 -38.12
CA ALA A 435 -12.04 37.27 -38.17
C ALA A 435 -11.63 37.61 -39.60
N GLN A 436 -11.33 36.61 -40.44
CA GLN A 436 -11.03 36.80 -41.85
C GLN A 436 -12.31 37.15 -42.64
N ALA A 437 -13.44 36.52 -42.32
CA ALA A 437 -14.75 36.89 -42.85
C ALA A 437 -15.16 38.31 -42.40
N LYS A 438 -14.91 38.65 -41.14
CA LYS A 438 -15.16 39.98 -40.56
C LYS A 438 -14.24 41.03 -41.16
N ALA A 439 -12.95 40.76 -41.36
CA ALA A 439 -12.03 41.68 -42.03
C ALA A 439 -12.43 41.92 -43.49
N ASN A 440 -12.94 40.89 -44.18
CA ASN A 440 -13.48 41.04 -45.53
C ASN A 440 -14.79 41.85 -45.54
N ALA A 441 -15.67 41.63 -44.55
CA ALA A 441 -16.89 42.40 -44.37
C ALA A 441 -16.60 43.86 -43.98
N GLU A 442 -15.63 44.12 -43.09
CA GLU A 442 -15.19 45.45 -42.68
C GLU A 442 -14.45 46.19 -43.79
N ARG A 443 -13.78 45.48 -44.71
CA ARG A 443 -13.24 46.09 -45.95
C ARG A 443 -14.36 46.54 -46.88
N ALA A 444 -15.42 45.74 -47.00
CA ALA A 444 -16.60 46.08 -47.80
C ALA A 444 -17.42 47.22 -47.15
N ASP A 445 -17.56 47.19 -45.82
CA ASP A 445 -18.21 48.24 -45.04
C ASP A 445 -17.36 49.51 -44.97
N GLY A 446 -16.02 49.42 -44.95
CA GLY A 446 -15.13 50.58 -45.00
C GLY A 446 -15.26 51.32 -46.34
N LEU A 447 -15.43 50.58 -47.43
CA LEU A 447 -15.72 51.19 -48.75
C LEU A 447 -17.12 51.83 -48.79
N ARG A 448 -18.11 51.27 -48.09
CA ARG A 448 -19.43 51.91 -47.93
C ARG A 448 -19.39 53.11 -47.00
N LYS A 449 -18.64 53.04 -45.91
CA LYS A 449 -18.50 54.11 -44.91
C LYS A 449 -17.68 55.28 -45.42
N ILE A 450 -16.69 55.08 -46.29
CA ILE A 450 -16.03 56.21 -46.96
C ILE A 450 -17.02 56.94 -47.88
N ALA A 451 -17.89 56.21 -48.59
CA ALA A 451 -18.94 56.81 -49.42
C ALA A 451 -20.07 57.47 -48.58
N GLU A 452 -20.37 56.93 -47.40
CA GLU A 452 -21.34 57.51 -46.45
C GLU A 452 -20.75 58.67 -45.63
N GLU A 453 -19.45 58.67 -45.31
CA GLU A 453 -18.77 59.78 -44.61
C GLU A 453 -18.62 61.00 -45.51
N GLU A 454 -18.44 60.84 -46.81
CA GLU A 454 -18.49 61.98 -47.75
C GLU A 454 -19.88 62.63 -47.81
N THR A 455 -20.95 61.83 -47.71
CA THR A 455 -22.33 62.34 -47.71
C THR A 455 -22.73 62.90 -46.33
N LEU A 456 -22.28 62.28 -45.23
CA LEU A 456 -22.51 62.74 -43.87
C LEU A 456 -21.63 63.94 -43.47
N LEU A 457 -20.43 64.13 -44.03
CA LEU A 457 -19.64 65.36 -43.83
C LEU A 457 -20.33 66.57 -44.46
N ALA A 458 -20.99 66.38 -45.61
CA ALA A 458 -21.81 67.42 -46.24
C ALA A 458 -23.06 67.74 -45.41
N GLU A 459 -23.68 66.75 -44.77
CA GLU A 459 -24.87 66.92 -43.95
C GLU A 459 -24.57 67.43 -42.53
N ALA A 460 -23.45 67.01 -41.93
CA ALA A 460 -22.95 67.46 -40.63
C ALA A 460 -22.45 68.91 -40.67
N ALA A 461 -21.92 69.39 -41.80
CA ALA A 461 -21.66 70.82 -41.98
C ALA A 461 -22.97 71.64 -41.93
N LYS A 462 -24.06 71.10 -42.46
CA LYS A 462 -25.41 71.70 -42.40
C LYS A 462 -26.01 71.64 -40.99
N GLN A 463 -25.85 70.52 -40.29
CA GLN A 463 -26.37 70.35 -38.93
C GLN A 463 -25.55 71.08 -37.86
N ARG A 464 -24.24 71.29 -38.04
CA ARG A 464 -23.43 72.14 -37.13
C ARG A 464 -23.85 73.61 -37.18
N ALA A 465 -24.33 74.11 -38.32
CA ALA A 465 -24.90 75.44 -38.41
C ALA A 465 -26.23 75.55 -37.62
N ILE A 466 -27.05 74.50 -37.62
CA ILE A 466 -28.33 74.44 -36.87
C ILE A 466 -28.06 74.24 -35.37
N ALA A 467 -27.13 73.36 -34.99
CA ALA A 467 -26.80 73.07 -33.60
C ALA A 467 -26.12 74.23 -32.88
N ASN A 468 -25.30 75.04 -33.57
CA ASN A 468 -24.73 76.25 -32.97
C ASN A 468 -25.82 77.30 -32.68
N ALA A 469 -26.85 77.40 -33.52
CA ALA A 469 -28.01 78.26 -33.24
C ALA A 469 -28.87 77.74 -32.07
N GLU A 470 -29.00 76.41 -31.90
CA GLU A 470 -29.73 75.80 -30.79
C GLU A 470 -28.96 75.80 -29.45
N ALA A 471 -27.62 75.74 -29.49
CA ALA A 471 -26.76 75.80 -28.31
C ALA A 471 -26.80 77.18 -27.64
N GLU A 472 -26.87 78.26 -28.43
CA GLU A 472 -27.09 79.62 -27.89
C GLU A 472 -28.49 79.77 -27.28
N ALA A 473 -29.51 79.10 -27.83
CA ALA A 473 -30.86 79.10 -27.28
C ALA A 473 -31.00 78.28 -25.96
N LYS A 474 -30.26 77.18 -25.81
CA LYS A 474 -30.24 76.36 -24.58
C LYS A 474 -29.35 76.94 -23.47
N ALA A 475 -28.29 77.67 -23.80
CA ALA A 475 -27.48 78.39 -22.81
C ALA A 475 -28.30 79.46 -22.07
N ARG A 476 -29.27 80.10 -22.74
CA ARG A 476 -30.22 81.03 -22.10
C ARG A 476 -31.23 80.33 -21.16
N LYS A 477 -31.54 79.06 -21.40
CA LYS A 477 -32.52 78.29 -20.61
C LYS A 477 -31.92 77.57 -19.38
N ARG A 478 -30.61 77.30 -19.38
CA ARG A 478 -29.88 76.73 -18.21
C ARG A 478 -29.50 77.78 -17.16
N ALA A 479 -29.28 79.03 -17.58
CA ALA A 479 -29.16 80.16 -16.65
C ALA A 479 -30.44 80.38 -15.80
N GLU A 480 -31.61 79.92 -16.25
CA GLU A 480 -32.88 80.02 -15.51
C GLU A 480 -33.16 78.82 -14.60
N GLN A 481 -32.51 77.66 -14.81
CA GLN A 481 -32.75 76.43 -14.03
C GLN A 481 -31.75 76.20 -12.89
N ASP A 482 -30.57 76.83 -12.96
CA ASP A 482 -29.58 76.79 -11.86
C ASP A 482 -29.99 77.67 -10.66
N CYS A 483 -31.04 78.48 -10.79
CA CYS A 483 -31.71 79.17 -9.68
C CYS A 483 -32.62 78.26 -8.83
N ALA A 484 -32.88 77.00 -9.22
CA ALA A 484 -33.83 76.12 -8.51
C ALA A 484 -33.17 74.98 -7.71
N MET A 485 -31.84 74.81 -7.78
CA MET A 485 -31.14 73.67 -7.19
C MET A 485 -30.16 74.05 -6.05
N GLU A 486 -30.38 75.18 -5.38
CA GLU A 486 -29.68 75.55 -4.13
C GLU A 486 -30.57 75.37 -2.86
N SER A 487 -31.80 74.87 -3.03
CA SER A 487 -32.83 74.81 -1.98
C SER A 487 -33.03 73.44 -1.30
N LYS A 488 -32.27 72.40 -1.67
CA LYS A 488 -32.50 71.03 -1.14
C LYS A 488 -31.36 70.42 -0.32
N LEU A 489 -30.24 71.11 -0.15
CA LEU A 489 -29.11 70.67 0.68
C LEU A 489 -29.05 71.36 2.07
N ARG A 490 -30.16 71.96 2.52
CA ARG A 490 -30.28 72.71 3.79
C ARG A 490 -31.27 72.14 4.83
N VAL A 491 -31.54 70.84 4.83
CA VAL A 491 -32.45 70.22 5.83
C VAL A 491 -31.82 69.11 6.68
N ALA A 492 -30.53 68.80 6.51
CA ALA A 492 -29.86 67.78 7.35
C ALA A 492 -28.82 68.37 8.34
N ALA A 493 -28.95 69.65 8.70
CA ALA A 493 -28.19 70.28 9.79
C ALA A 493 -29.06 71.35 10.48
N LYS A 494 -29.22 71.24 11.81
CA LYS A 494 -29.93 72.14 12.77
C LYS A 494 -31.34 71.75 13.25
N ALA A 495 -31.42 70.58 13.87
CA ALA A 495 -32.18 70.37 15.10
C ALA A 495 -31.44 69.22 15.80
N SER A 496 -30.85 69.32 16.99
CA SER A 496 -31.19 70.06 18.21
C SER A 496 -30.05 69.63 19.16
N LEU A 497 -29.11 70.42 19.69
CA LEU A 497 -29.08 71.79 20.21
C LEU A 497 -30.19 72.16 21.20
N ALA A 498 -30.78 71.16 21.86
CA ALA A 498 -31.63 71.31 23.04
C ALA A 498 -31.12 70.40 24.19
N ALA A 499 -29.82 70.50 24.48
CA ALA A 499 -29.16 69.71 25.52
C ALA A 499 -28.19 70.56 26.39
N ALA A 500 -28.39 71.88 26.51
CA ALA A 500 -27.42 72.71 27.24
C ALA A 500 -27.96 73.94 28.00
N LEU A 501 -29.28 74.12 28.17
CA LEU A 501 -29.81 75.32 28.85
C LEU A 501 -31.04 75.04 29.73
N GLU A 502 -30.94 74.10 30.68
CA GLU A 502 -31.96 73.96 31.75
C GLU A 502 -31.39 73.63 33.16
N ASP A 503 -30.06 73.75 33.36
CA ASP A 503 -29.40 73.41 34.63
C ASP A 503 -28.76 74.60 35.39
N LEU A 504 -29.24 75.84 35.20
CA LEU A 504 -28.64 76.99 35.90
C LEU A 504 -29.60 78.12 36.33
N SER A 505 -30.73 77.78 36.95
CA SER A 505 -31.59 78.78 37.60
C SER A 505 -32.26 78.38 38.93
N LYS A 506 -31.82 77.29 39.59
CA LYS A 506 -32.36 76.91 40.91
C LYS A 506 -31.30 76.68 42.02
N MET A 507 -30.23 77.47 41.98
CA MET A 507 -29.68 78.00 43.24
C MET A 507 -30.68 79.02 43.80
N LYS A 508 -30.88 79.02 45.13
CA LYS A 508 -31.54 80.08 45.94
C LYS A 508 -32.92 79.71 46.53
N ALA A 509 -32.97 78.58 47.26
CA ALA A 509 -33.92 78.42 48.36
C ALA A 509 -33.28 77.58 49.49
N ALA A 510 -32.87 78.29 50.55
CA ALA A 510 -32.71 77.83 51.94
C ALA A 510 -31.68 76.71 52.20
N PHE A 511 -30.45 76.94 52.65
CA PHE A 511 -29.84 78.02 53.46
C PHE A 511 -30.50 78.31 54.83
N ASP A 512 -31.61 77.65 55.21
CA ASP A 512 -32.30 77.90 56.49
C ASP A 512 -32.76 76.62 57.23
N SER A 513 -31.85 75.71 57.58
CA SER A 513 -32.15 74.75 58.67
C SER A 513 -30.96 74.27 59.52
N GLU A 514 -29.77 74.85 59.33
CA GLU A 514 -28.54 74.42 60.01
C GLU A 514 -28.26 75.15 61.35
N ASN A 515 -29.18 75.97 61.85
CA ASN A 515 -28.97 76.78 63.06
C ASN A 515 -29.97 76.55 64.21
N ALA A 516 -30.75 75.46 64.20
CA ALA A 516 -31.77 75.19 65.22
C ALA A 516 -31.44 74.08 66.24
N LEU A 517 -30.36 73.29 66.07
CA LEU A 517 -30.02 72.20 67.01
C LEU A 517 -28.85 72.51 67.97
N ARG A 518 -28.49 73.79 68.07
CA ARG A 518 -27.44 74.31 68.99
C ARG A 518 -27.97 74.70 70.38
N ARG A 519 -29.19 74.30 70.76
CA ARG A 519 -29.85 74.65 72.04
C ARG A 519 -30.51 73.45 72.76
N ALA A 520 -29.74 72.40 72.99
CA ALA A 520 -30.09 71.33 73.94
C ALA A 520 -28.86 70.88 74.75
N ALA A 521 -27.95 71.81 75.04
CA ALA A 521 -26.66 71.57 75.69
C ALA A 521 -26.63 71.89 77.20
N GLU A 522 -27.77 71.89 77.91
CA GLU A 522 -27.80 72.29 79.33
C GLU A 522 -28.68 71.40 80.25
N SER A 523 -28.69 70.08 80.04
CA SER A 523 -29.28 69.12 81.01
C SER A 523 -28.33 67.96 81.42
N ASP A 524 -27.07 67.98 80.98
CA ASP A 524 -26.19 66.80 81.05
C ASP A 524 -25.25 66.72 82.26
N LEU A 525 -25.30 67.65 83.22
CA LEU A 525 -24.33 67.66 84.34
C LEU A 525 -24.75 66.84 85.58
N ALA A 526 -25.94 66.23 85.60
CA ALA A 526 -26.38 65.34 86.68
C ALA A 526 -26.35 63.85 86.31
N ASN A 527 -26.44 63.51 85.02
CA ASN A 527 -26.35 62.13 84.53
C ASN A 527 -24.91 61.61 84.42
N GLU A 528 -23.91 62.50 84.45
CA GLU A 528 -22.49 62.15 84.27
C GLU A 528 -21.93 61.24 85.38
N LYS A 529 -22.44 61.35 86.63
CA LYS A 529 -21.95 60.55 87.77
C LYS A 529 -22.49 59.12 87.78
N ILE A 530 -23.70 58.89 87.28
CA ILE A 530 -24.28 57.55 87.12
C ILE A 530 -23.65 56.87 85.89
N LEU A 531 -23.44 57.63 84.82
CA LEU A 531 -22.76 57.16 83.61
C LEU A 531 -21.30 56.76 83.88
N ARG A 532 -20.55 57.46 84.74
CA ARG A 532 -19.16 57.05 85.07
C ARG A 532 -19.07 55.69 85.75
N LYS A 533 -19.99 55.36 86.66
CA LYS A 533 -19.99 54.07 87.36
C LYS A 533 -20.43 52.92 86.43
N GLN A 534 -21.43 53.18 85.58
CA GLN A 534 -21.82 52.25 84.51
C GLN A 534 -20.74 52.12 83.43
N ALA A 535 -19.96 53.17 83.16
CA ALA A 535 -18.85 53.14 82.22
C ALA A 535 -17.66 52.33 82.75
N GLU A 536 -17.38 52.35 84.04
CA GLU A 536 -16.34 51.50 84.65
C GLU A 536 -16.72 50.01 84.62
N GLU A 537 -17.98 49.67 84.92
CA GLU A 537 -18.50 48.31 84.80
C GLU A 537 -18.55 47.85 83.32
N ALA A 538 -18.94 48.73 82.41
CA ALA A 538 -18.90 48.46 80.97
C ALA A 538 -17.45 48.32 80.46
N LEU A 539 -16.49 49.05 81.02
CA LEU A 539 -15.07 48.93 80.67
C LEU A 539 -14.50 47.57 81.14
N ALA A 540 -14.91 47.09 82.31
CA ALA A 540 -14.53 45.76 82.79
C ALA A 540 -15.12 44.65 81.90
N GLN A 541 -16.42 44.74 81.56
CA GLN A 541 -17.06 43.80 80.62
C GLN A 541 -16.44 43.87 79.22
N SER A 542 -16.10 45.07 78.74
CA SER A 542 -15.42 45.30 77.46
C SER A 542 -14.00 44.71 77.46
N ASN A 543 -13.29 44.76 78.57
CA ASN A 543 -11.96 44.15 78.68
C ASN A 543 -12.01 42.62 78.69
N ASP A 544 -13.02 42.02 79.34
CA ASP A 544 -13.24 40.57 79.29
C ASP A 544 -13.68 40.11 77.89
N GLU A 545 -14.53 40.89 77.22
CA GLU A 545 -14.92 40.65 75.84
C GLU A 545 -13.72 40.80 74.89
N LYS A 546 -12.88 41.81 75.10
CA LYS A 546 -11.63 42.00 74.36
C LYS A 546 -10.67 40.83 74.56
N ALA A 547 -10.57 40.28 75.77
CA ALA A 547 -9.77 39.08 76.03
C ALA A 547 -10.33 37.83 75.32
N ARG A 548 -11.66 37.66 75.28
CA ARG A 548 -12.31 36.60 74.49
C ARG A 548 -12.09 36.78 73.00
N LEU A 549 -12.18 38.00 72.49
CA LEU A 549 -11.93 38.34 71.08
C LEU A 549 -10.47 38.13 70.70
N ILE A 550 -9.51 38.41 71.59
CA ILE A 550 -8.09 38.10 71.37
C ILE A 550 -7.89 36.59 71.27
N LYS A 551 -8.45 35.80 72.18
CA LYS A 551 -8.38 34.32 72.10
C LYS A 551 -9.03 33.77 70.83
N ALA A 552 -10.19 34.30 70.44
CA ALA A 552 -10.87 33.92 69.20
C ALA A 552 -10.05 34.31 67.96
N ARG A 553 -9.42 35.49 67.96
CA ARG A 553 -8.52 35.95 66.90
C ARG A 553 -7.31 35.06 66.77
N ASP A 554 -6.69 34.70 67.89
CA ASP A 554 -5.48 33.88 67.88
C ASP A 554 -5.79 32.44 67.44
N SER A 555 -6.96 31.89 67.80
CA SER A 555 -7.48 30.62 67.25
C SER A 555 -7.74 30.73 65.74
N ALA A 556 -8.38 31.81 65.29
CA ALA A 556 -8.64 32.02 63.85
C ALA A 556 -7.36 32.24 63.05
N LEU A 557 -6.33 32.83 63.64
CA LEU A 557 -5.00 32.96 63.04
C LEU A 557 -4.30 31.60 62.92
N ALA A 558 -4.41 30.75 63.93
CA ALA A 558 -3.90 29.38 63.86
C ALA A 558 -4.61 28.56 62.76
N ASP A 559 -5.94 28.65 62.66
CA ASP A 559 -6.71 27.99 61.59
C ASP A 559 -6.37 28.55 60.21
N ALA A 560 -6.18 29.86 60.09
CA ALA A 560 -5.76 30.50 58.84
C ALA A 560 -4.34 30.08 58.44
N GLN A 561 -3.45 29.84 59.41
CA GLN A 561 -2.10 29.36 59.15
C GLN A 561 -2.10 27.90 58.72
N ALA A 562 -2.89 27.04 59.37
CA ALA A 562 -3.11 25.65 58.92
C ALA A 562 -3.64 25.59 57.47
N ARG A 563 -4.63 26.43 57.13
CA ARG A 563 -5.15 26.54 55.76
C ARG A 563 -4.10 27.04 54.75
N ARG A 564 -3.19 27.93 55.17
CA ARG A 564 -2.08 28.36 54.30
C ARG A 564 -1.10 27.22 54.04
N ASP A 565 -0.80 26.41 55.04
CA ASP A 565 0.10 25.27 54.90
C ASP A 565 -0.54 24.18 54.01
N GLU A 566 -1.84 23.93 54.14
CA GLU A 566 -2.61 23.06 53.23
C GLU A 566 -2.59 23.59 51.79
N LEU A 567 -2.81 24.90 51.59
CA LEU A 567 -2.72 25.52 50.27
C LEU A 567 -1.31 25.46 49.68
N ALA A 568 -0.27 25.55 50.52
CA ALA A 568 1.12 25.41 50.08
C ALA A 568 1.43 23.96 49.66
N ALA A 569 0.90 22.96 50.38
CA ALA A 569 1.02 21.55 50.02
C ALA A 569 0.30 21.25 48.68
N LEU A 570 -0.95 21.72 48.52
CA LEU A 570 -1.70 21.58 47.28
C LEU A 570 -1.01 22.27 46.10
N LYS A 571 -0.42 23.45 46.33
CA LYS A 571 0.35 24.16 45.30
C LYS A 571 1.57 23.34 44.85
N LYS A 572 2.28 22.71 45.79
CA LYS A 572 3.41 21.83 45.48
C LYS A 572 2.98 20.61 44.67
N GLU A 573 1.86 19.97 45.03
CA GLU A 573 1.31 18.85 44.24
C GLU A 573 0.91 19.30 42.83
N MET A 574 0.31 20.48 42.69
CA MET A 574 -0.03 21.05 41.40
C MET A 574 1.22 21.33 40.54
N ASP A 575 2.28 21.87 41.13
CA ASP A 575 3.55 22.12 40.44
C ASP A 575 4.22 20.80 40.00
N ASP A 576 4.16 19.74 40.83
CA ASP A 576 4.66 18.40 40.48
C ASP A 576 3.84 17.77 39.35
N LEU A 577 2.51 17.96 39.33
CA LEU A 577 1.64 17.52 38.24
C LEU A 577 1.93 18.28 36.95
N LEU A 578 2.16 19.60 37.02
CA LEU A 578 2.54 20.41 35.86
C LEU A 578 3.91 19.99 35.30
N ALA A 579 4.86 19.63 36.17
CA ALA A 579 6.16 19.11 35.74
C ALA A 579 6.02 17.76 35.02
N LYS A 580 5.17 16.85 35.53
CA LYS A 580 4.85 15.58 34.87
C LYS A 580 4.16 15.80 33.52
N LEU A 581 3.25 16.76 33.44
CA LEU A 581 2.55 17.10 32.20
C LEU A 581 3.54 17.60 31.13
N ARG A 582 4.44 18.53 31.49
CA ARG A 582 5.48 19.02 30.58
C ARG A 582 6.39 17.91 30.08
N LYS A 583 6.79 16.99 30.96
CA LYS A 583 7.60 15.83 30.56
C LYS A 583 6.85 14.95 29.55
N ALA A 584 5.56 14.69 29.77
CA ALA A 584 4.74 13.94 28.84
C ALA A 584 4.55 14.67 27.48
N GLU A 585 4.45 16.00 27.49
CA GLU A 585 4.43 16.83 26.27
C GLU A 585 5.75 16.73 25.49
N ASP A 586 6.89 16.77 26.19
CA ASP A 586 8.21 16.60 25.58
C ASP A 586 8.39 15.19 24.98
N ASP A 587 7.99 14.15 25.72
CA ASP A 587 8.02 12.76 25.24
C ASP A 587 7.12 12.57 24.01
N LEU A 588 5.93 13.18 24.00
CA LEU A 588 5.03 13.19 22.84
C LEU A 588 5.65 13.93 21.65
N ALA A 589 6.32 15.06 21.88
CA ALA A 589 7.00 15.80 20.82
C ALA A 589 8.16 15.00 20.19
N VAL A 590 8.88 14.21 20.99
CA VAL A 590 9.91 13.28 20.49
C VAL A 590 9.26 12.19 19.63
N ALA A 591 8.19 11.53 20.12
CA ALA A 591 7.48 10.51 19.36
C ALA A 591 6.92 11.03 18.03
N LEU A 592 6.42 12.27 18.00
CA LEU A 592 5.94 12.91 16.77
C LEU A 592 7.07 13.18 15.76
N ARG A 593 8.28 13.54 16.22
CA ARG A 593 9.45 13.70 15.34
C ARG A 593 9.90 12.36 14.76
N GLU A 594 9.90 11.30 15.57
CA GLU A 594 10.23 9.95 15.10
C GLU A 594 9.22 9.47 14.07
N LYS A 595 7.91 9.66 14.33
CA LYS A 595 6.84 9.37 13.36
C LYS A 595 7.03 10.15 12.05
N ALA A 596 7.33 11.45 12.12
CA ALA A 596 7.59 12.26 10.93
C ALA A 596 8.79 11.76 10.12
N SER A 597 9.87 11.33 10.79
CA SER A 597 11.04 10.75 10.13
C SER A 597 10.72 9.40 9.46
N ALA A 598 9.89 8.57 10.09
CA ALA A 598 9.44 7.30 9.53
C ALA A 598 8.54 7.51 8.30
N GLU A 599 7.65 8.49 8.35
CA GLU A 599 6.82 8.89 7.20
C GLU A 599 7.66 9.39 6.02
N GLN A 600 8.69 10.19 6.29
CA GLN A 600 9.61 10.66 5.25
C GLN A 600 10.36 9.48 4.59
N ASN A 601 10.85 8.53 5.39
CA ASN A 601 11.47 7.31 4.86
C ASN A 601 10.49 6.46 4.04
N ALA A 602 9.23 6.36 4.46
CA ALA A 602 8.19 5.65 3.71
C ALA A 602 7.87 6.34 2.37
N GLN A 603 7.84 7.68 2.33
CA GLN A 603 7.67 8.45 1.09
C GLN A 603 8.85 8.24 0.13
N ASP A 604 10.09 8.25 0.64
CA ASP A 604 11.29 7.98 -0.18
C ASP A 604 11.29 6.56 -0.75
N LEU A 605 10.84 5.57 0.04
CA LEU A 605 10.70 4.19 -0.43
C LEU A 605 9.61 4.07 -1.51
N ALA A 606 8.47 4.74 -1.33
CA ALA A 606 7.39 4.77 -2.31
C ALA A 606 7.85 5.39 -3.65
N ARG A 607 8.64 6.47 -3.58
CA ARG A 607 9.24 7.10 -4.77
C ARG A 607 10.18 6.14 -5.51
N LYS A 608 11.07 5.45 -4.80
CA LYS A 608 11.97 4.43 -5.41
C LYS A 608 11.18 3.29 -6.05
N LEU A 609 10.09 2.85 -5.41
CA LEU A 609 9.18 1.83 -5.96
C LEU A 609 8.53 2.30 -7.27
N GLN A 610 8.12 3.56 -7.33
CA GLN A 610 7.55 4.15 -8.55
C GLN A 610 8.59 4.28 -9.67
N GLU A 611 9.83 4.65 -9.36
CA GLU A 611 10.94 4.67 -10.33
C GLU A 611 11.20 3.26 -10.91
N VAL A 612 11.19 2.22 -10.07
CA VAL A 612 11.32 0.83 -10.53
C VAL A 612 10.16 0.43 -11.44
N ARG A 613 8.93 0.82 -11.11
CA ARG A 613 7.75 0.55 -11.96
C ARG A 613 7.85 1.21 -13.33
N VAL A 614 8.28 2.47 -13.40
CA VAL A 614 8.50 3.17 -14.67
C VAL A 614 9.55 2.46 -15.50
N ARG A 615 10.67 2.06 -14.88
CA ARG A 615 11.74 1.35 -15.58
C ARG A 615 11.31 -0.03 -16.10
N ASN A 616 10.44 -0.73 -15.36
CA ASN A 616 9.86 -2.00 -15.84
C ASN A 616 8.95 -1.79 -17.05
N LEU A 617 8.12 -0.73 -17.06
CA LEU A 617 7.29 -0.40 -18.22
C LEU A 617 8.12 -0.03 -19.45
N GLU A 618 9.22 0.69 -19.26
CA GLU A 618 10.18 0.99 -20.34
C GLU A 618 10.82 -0.29 -20.89
N LEU A 619 11.18 -1.23 -20.02
CA LEU A 619 11.75 -2.51 -20.41
C LEU A 619 10.74 -3.37 -21.19
N GLU A 620 9.48 -3.43 -20.73
CA GLU A 620 8.41 -4.14 -21.43
C GLU A 620 8.18 -3.56 -22.83
N LYS A 621 8.19 -2.23 -22.96
CA LYS A 621 8.08 -1.57 -24.26
C LYS A 621 9.27 -1.91 -25.17
N ALA A 622 10.49 -1.89 -24.64
CA ALA A 622 11.68 -2.27 -25.39
C ALA A 622 11.63 -3.74 -25.86
N MET A 623 11.11 -4.65 -25.04
CA MET A 623 10.89 -6.04 -25.42
C MET A 623 9.86 -6.18 -26.55
N GLN A 624 8.75 -5.45 -26.49
CA GLN A 624 7.74 -5.44 -27.55
C GLN A 624 8.30 -4.89 -28.87
N ASP A 625 9.11 -3.83 -28.82
CA ASP A 625 9.78 -3.26 -29.99
C ASP A 625 10.76 -4.27 -30.60
N LEU A 626 11.51 -5.00 -29.77
CA LEU A 626 12.42 -6.05 -30.22
C LEU A 626 11.67 -7.24 -30.86
N GLU A 627 10.55 -7.67 -30.27
CA GLU A 627 9.69 -8.70 -30.86
C GLU A 627 9.11 -8.26 -32.21
N ALA A 628 8.73 -6.99 -32.34
CA ALA A 628 8.26 -6.43 -33.61
C ALA A 628 9.37 -6.43 -34.68
N GLN A 629 10.61 -6.09 -34.30
CA GLN A 629 11.77 -6.17 -35.20
C GLN A 629 12.04 -7.61 -35.64
N LEU A 630 11.99 -8.58 -34.73
CA LEU A 630 12.17 -10.00 -35.06
C LEU A 630 11.09 -10.50 -36.02
N ARG A 631 9.82 -10.11 -35.84
CA ARG A 631 8.73 -10.44 -36.78
C ARG A 631 8.98 -9.85 -38.16
N LEU A 632 9.44 -8.60 -38.23
CA LEU A 632 9.77 -7.95 -39.50
C LEU A 632 10.91 -8.69 -40.24
N LEU A 633 11.97 -9.06 -39.51
CA LEU A 633 13.08 -9.85 -40.07
C LEU A 633 12.63 -11.24 -40.54
N GLN A 634 11.77 -11.91 -39.77
CA GLN A 634 11.19 -13.20 -40.17
C GLN A 634 10.34 -13.08 -41.45
N GLU A 635 9.56 -12.01 -41.60
CA GLU A 635 8.82 -11.73 -42.83
C GLU A 635 9.73 -11.43 -44.01
N GLN A 636 10.80 -10.65 -43.82
CA GLN A 636 11.79 -10.37 -44.85
C GLN A 636 12.45 -11.67 -45.33
N LEU A 637 12.92 -12.51 -44.40
CA LEU A 637 13.52 -13.79 -44.72
C LEU A 637 12.53 -14.70 -45.47
N LYS A 638 11.26 -14.72 -45.05
CA LYS A 638 10.21 -15.48 -45.75
C LYS A 638 10.03 -15.01 -47.19
N ARG A 639 9.99 -13.68 -47.42
CA ARG A 639 9.90 -13.10 -48.76
C ARG A 639 11.11 -13.44 -49.62
N GLU A 640 12.32 -13.43 -49.05
CA GLU A 640 13.54 -13.83 -49.76
C GLU A 640 13.56 -15.32 -50.11
N VAL A 641 13.11 -16.18 -49.20
CA VAL A 641 12.99 -17.62 -49.48
C VAL A 641 11.95 -17.86 -50.58
N GLU A 642 10.83 -17.16 -50.56
CA GLU A 642 9.82 -17.25 -51.61
C GLU A 642 10.31 -16.69 -52.95
N SER A 643 11.07 -15.59 -52.95
CA SER A 643 11.66 -15.04 -54.18
C SER A 643 12.72 -15.98 -54.75
N ARG A 644 13.58 -16.58 -53.91
CA ARG A 644 14.54 -17.61 -54.31
C ARG A 644 13.84 -18.84 -54.88
N LYS A 645 12.77 -19.32 -54.25
CA LYS A 645 11.96 -20.45 -54.76
C LYS A 645 11.34 -20.15 -56.13
N ARG A 646 10.84 -18.92 -56.34
CA ARG A 646 10.31 -18.50 -57.64
C ARG A 646 11.41 -18.46 -58.69
N ALA A 647 12.54 -17.81 -58.39
CA ALA A 647 13.69 -17.75 -59.29
C ALA A 647 14.23 -19.16 -59.62
N GLU A 648 14.28 -20.07 -58.65
CA GLU A 648 14.68 -21.46 -58.85
C GLU A 648 13.67 -22.20 -59.74
N SER A 649 12.36 -22.04 -59.50
CA SER A 649 11.33 -22.64 -60.36
C SER A 649 11.37 -22.11 -61.79
N GLU A 650 11.63 -20.81 -61.97
CA GLU A 650 11.80 -20.18 -63.28
C GLU A 650 13.06 -20.72 -63.98
N ALA A 651 14.18 -20.83 -63.26
CA ALA A 651 15.42 -21.42 -63.78
C ALA A 651 15.25 -22.89 -64.17
N ILE A 652 14.47 -23.67 -63.41
CA ILE A 652 14.12 -25.05 -63.77
C ILE A 652 13.31 -25.08 -65.06
N THR A 653 12.25 -24.26 -65.17
CA THR A 653 11.42 -24.23 -66.40
C THR A 653 12.20 -23.78 -67.63
N GLU A 654 13.13 -22.84 -67.47
CA GLU A 654 13.97 -22.38 -68.58
C GLU A 654 15.00 -23.44 -68.98
N ARG A 655 15.59 -24.15 -68.00
CA ARG A 655 16.47 -25.28 -68.26
C ARG A 655 15.73 -26.43 -68.96
N GLU A 656 14.48 -26.70 -68.59
CA GLU A 656 13.63 -27.67 -69.28
C GLU A 656 13.34 -27.25 -70.73
N ARG A 657 13.03 -25.96 -70.98
CA ARG A 657 12.90 -25.44 -72.35
C ARG A 657 14.17 -25.60 -73.17
N GLN A 658 15.33 -25.31 -72.60
CA GLN A 658 16.61 -25.49 -73.26
C GLN A 658 16.90 -26.97 -73.58
N ILE A 659 16.59 -27.88 -72.65
CA ILE A 659 16.72 -29.32 -72.88
C ILE A 659 15.79 -29.76 -74.02
N GLU A 660 14.55 -29.25 -74.07
CA GLU A 660 13.60 -29.61 -75.12
C GLU A 660 14.02 -29.04 -76.49
N ALA A 661 14.57 -27.82 -76.50
CA ALA A 661 15.18 -27.23 -77.70
C ALA A 661 16.39 -28.04 -78.19
N LEU A 662 17.29 -28.46 -77.28
CA LEU A 662 18.44 -29.31 -77.60
C LEU A 662 18.01 -30.72 -78.07
N LYS A 663 16.96 -31.29 -77.50
CA LYS A 663 16.37 -32.55 -77.98
C LYS A 663 15.76 -32.41 -79.36
N ALA A 664 15.08 -31.29 -79.65
CA ALA A 664 14.55 -31.00 -80.98
C ALA A 664 15.69 -30.82 -82.01
N GLU A 665 16.77 -30.13 -81.64
CA GLU A 665 17.96 -29.96 -82.48
C GLU A 665 18.67 -31.30 -82.72
N SER A 666 18.75 -32.15 -81.69
CA SER A 666 19.32 -33.50 -81.79
C SER A 666 18.45 -34.42 -82.66
N ARG A 667 17.11 -34.29 -82.60
CA ARG A 667 16.18 -35.01 -83.48
C ARG A 667 16.32 -34.61 -84.96
N MET A 668 16.72 -33.37 -85.26
CA MET A 668 17.01 -32.96 -86.64
C MET A 668 18.38 -33.46 -87.15
N LYS A 669 19.34 -33.76 -86.26
CA LYS A 669 20.67 -34.30 -86.63
C LYS A 669 20.76 -35.84 -86.64
N LEU A 670 19.76 -36.56 -86.11
CA LEU A 670 19.72 -38.04 -86.03
C LEU A 670 18.98 -38.72 -87.19
N SER A 671 18.88 -38.08 -88.36
CA SER A 671 18.47 -38.72 -89.62
C SER A 671 19.62 -39.48 -90.32
N ALA A 672 20.57 -40.01 -89.56
CA ALA A 672 21.60 -40.92 -90.06
C ALA A 672 21.39 -42.30 -89.39
N PRO A 673 21.24 -43.39 -90.16
CA PRO A 673 21.04 -44.71 -89.59
C PRO A 673 22.28 -45.10 -88.78
N ALA A 674 22.04 -45.59 -87.55
CA ALA A 674 23.08 -46.07 -86.64
C ALA A 674 24.05 -47.04 -87.36
N PRO A 675 25.36 -47.00 -87.06
CA PRO A 675 26.33 -47.89 -87.68
C PRO A 675 25.98 -49.33 -87.35
N ARG A 676 25.51 -50.09 -88.35
CA ARG A 676 25.24 -51.52 -88.22
C ARG A 676 26.56 -52.23 -87.96
N ARG A 677 26.58 -53.25 -87.10
CA ARG A 677 27.81 -54.04 -86.87
C ARG A 677 27.99 -55.04 -88.02
N LYS A 678 29.24 -55.31 -88.43
CA LYS A 678 29.53 -56.43 -89.33
C LYS A 678 29.30 -57.75 -88.59
N ALA A 679 28.65 -58.70 -89.24
CA ALA A 679 28.29 -60.00 -88.70
C ALA A 679 28.58 -61.10 -89.73
N GLY A 680 29.01 -62.28 -89.26
CA GLY A 680 29.17 -63.48 -90.08
C GLY A 680 27.95 -64.40 -90.03
N VAL A 681 28.14 -65.63 -90.51
CA VAL A 681 27.10 -66.69 -90.50
C VAL A 681 27.38 -67.83 -89.50
N GLY A 682 28.45 -67.73 -88.70
CA GLY A 682 28.77 -68.75 -87.69
C GLY A 682 29.32 -70.05 -88.26
N LEU A 683 30.18 -69.97 -89.28
CA LEU A 683 30.93 -71.09 -89.85
C LEU A 683 32.43 -70.89 -89.60
N LEU A 684 33.10 -71.96 -89.22
CA LEU A 684 34.56 -72.04 -89.21
C LEU A 684 35.00 -72.77 -90.49
N LEU A 685 35.82 -72.11 -91.31
CA LEU A 685 36.24 -72.60 -92.62
C LEU A 685 37.70 -73.06 -92.58
N GLY A 686 37.97 -74.22 -93.18
CA GLY A 686 39.31 -74.74 -93.44
C GLY A 686 39.59 -74.84 -94.93
N LYS A 687 40.86 -74.91 -95.33
CA LYS A 687 41.29 -75.15 -96.71
C LYS A 687 42.14 -76.42 -96.72
N PHE A 688 41.95 -77.30 -97.70
CA PHE A 688 42.80 -78.49 -97.84
C PHE A 688 44.21 -78.09 -98.30
N ASP A 689 45.25 -78.63 -97.67
CA ASP A 689 46.63 -78.45 -98.08
C ASP A 689 46.95 -79.31 -99.33
N ASP A 690 47.78 -78.79 -100.24
CA ASP A 690 48.00 -79.28 -101.62
C ASP A 690 48.63 -80.68 -101.78
N ASP A 691 48.89 -81.42 -100.70
CA ASP A 691 49.59 -82.70 -100.79
C ASP A 691 48.65 -83.89 -101.09
N HIS A 692 48.44 -84.09 -102.41
CA HIS A 692 48.05 -85.36 -103.05
C HIS A 692 46.60 -85.89 -102.83
N HIS A 693 45.61 -85.04 -102.57
CA HIS A 693 44.19 -85.44 -102.61
C HIS A 693 43.44 -84.72 -103.74
N THR A 694 42.45 -85.38 -104.37
CA THR A 694 41.61 -84.87 -105.49
C THR A 694 40.72 -83.66 -105.14
N HIS A 695 41.00 -82.98 -104.01
CA HIS A 695 40.26 -81.85 -103.45
C HIS A 695 41.19 -80.67 -103.07
N ALA A 696 42.38 -80.59 -103.68
CA ALA A 696 43.30 -79.47 -103.54
C ALA A 696 42.57 -78.12 -103.76
N ASP A 697 42.93 -77.12 -102.96
CA ASP A 697 42.33 -75.77 -102.94
C ASP A 697 40.84 -75.63 -102.55
N LYS A 698 40.13 -76.71 -102.20
CA LYS A 698 38.73 -76.61 -101.75
C LYS A 698 38.63 -76.12 -100.30
N ILE A 699 37.63 -75.26 -100.04
CA ILE A 699 37.29 -74.77 -98.70
C ILE A 699 36.18 -75.65 -98.11
N TYR A 700 36.37 -76.12 -96.88
CA TYR A 700 35.42 -76.99 -96.19
C TYR A 700 35.02 -76.43 -94.82
N ILE A 701 33.88 -76.87 -94.32
CA ILE A 701 33.40 -76.49 -92.99
C ILE A 701 34.13 -77.30 -91.93
N LEU A 702 35.01 -76.66 -91.15
CA LEU A 702 35.67 -77.27 -89.99
C LEU A 702 34.68 -77.45 -88.83
N GLN A 703 33.84 -76.45 -88.60
CA GLN A 703 32.92 -76.44 -87.48
C GLN A 703 31.75 -75.49 -87.74
N VAL A 704 30.56 -75.89 -87.32
CA VAL A 704 29.38 -75.00 -87.26
C VAL A 704 29.28 -74.42 -85.85
N VAL A 705 29.29 -73.09 -85.73
CA VAL A 705 29.30 -72.39 -84.43
C VAL A 705 27.89 -72.43 -83.81
N PRO A 706 27.72 -73.00 -82.60
CA PRO A 706 26.42 -73.05 -81.93
C PRO A 706 25.81 -71.67 -81.72
N GLY A 707 24.53 -71.50 -82.05
CA GLY A 707 23.82 -70.22 -81.95
C GLY A 707 24.15 -69.21 -83.07
N GLY A 708 24.99 -69.59 -84.03
CA GLY A 708 25.19 -68.85 -85.29
C GLY A 708 24.14 -69.18 -86.35
N ALA A 709 24.07 -68.37 -87.41
CA ALA A 709 23.06 -68.50 -88.47
C ALA A 709 23.09 -69.87 -89.17
N ALA A 710 24.27 -70.44 -89.39
CA ALA A 710 24.44 -71.76 -89.98
C ALA A 710 23.95 -72.89 -89.04
N SER A 711 24.17 -72.75 -87.74
CA SER A 711 23.68 -73.70 -86.74
C SER A 711 22.16 -73.68 -86.63
N GLU A 712 21.55 -72.49 -86.69
CA GLU A 712 20.08 -72.32 -86.66
C GLU A 712 19.42 -72.90 -87.91
N ASN A 713 20.10 -72.84 -89.07
CA ASN A 713 19.59 -73.42 -90.31
C ASN A 713 19.65 -74.95 -90.32
N GLY A 714 20.66 -75.56 -89.68
CA GLY A 714 20.75 -77.01 -89.45
C GLY A 714 21.01 -77.87 -90.69
N LEU A 715 21.10 -77.29 -91.89
CA LEU A 715 21.36 -78.01 -93.14
C LEU A 715 22.86 -78.18 -93.43
N ILE A 716 23.70 -77.31 -92.89
CA ILE A 716 25.16 -77.32 -93.06
C ILE A 716 25.78 -78.21 -91.99
N GLN A 717 26.64 -79.12 -92.41
CA GLN A 717 27.35 -80.10 -91.60
C GLN A 717 28.86 -79.87 -91.68
N VAL A 718 29.58 -80.47 -90.73
CA VAL A 718 31.05 -80.50 -90.75
C VAL A 718 31.50 -81.32 -91.96
N ASP A 719 32.58 -80.89 -92.59
CA ASP A 719 33.17 -81.42 -93.83
C ASP A 719 32.39 -81.14 -95.12
N ASP A 720 31.32 -80.35 -95.09
CA ASP A 720 30.71 -79.85 -96.33
C ASP A 720 31.68 -78.89 -97.04
N ILE A 721 31.72 -78.95 -98.36
CA ILE A 721 32.59 -78.14 -99.21
C ILE A 721 31.84 -76.88 -99.64
N LEU A 722 32.43 -75.71 -99.42
CA LEU A 722 31.91 -74.45 -99.92
C LEU A 722 32.33 -74.28 -101.39
N VAL A 723 31.35 -74.21 -102.29
CA VAL A 723 31.55 -74.06 -103.74
C VAL A 723 31.43 -72.60 -104.18
N SER A 724 30.40 -71.90 -103.69
CA SER A 724 30.20 -70.48 -103.99
C SER A 724 29.49 -69.71 -102.87
N VAL A 725 29.74 -68.40 -102.80
CA VAL A 725 29.09 -67.44 -101.90
C VAL A 725 28.49 -66.32 -102.74
N ASP A 726 27.18 -66.10 -102.66
CA ASP A 726 26.44 -65.10 -103.46
C ASP A 726 26.81 -65.17 -104.96
N ALA A 727 26.81 -66.40 -105.51
CA ALA A 727 27.20 -66.74 -106.88
C ALA A 727 28.70 -66.52 -107.25
N ARG A 728 29.58 -66.22 -106.29
CA ARG A 728 31.04 -66.15 -106.49
C ARG A 728 31.70 -67.47 -106.11
N ARG A 729 32.38 -68.12 -107.04
CA ARG A 729 33.12 -69.37 -106.77
C ARG A 729 34.32 -69.12 -105.86
N VAL A 730 34.53 -70.01 -104.88
CA VAL A 730 35.58 -69.85 -103.86
C VAL A 730 36.83 -70.72 -104.07
N GLU A 731 36.83 -71.60 -105.09
CA GLU A 731 37.87 -72.61 -105.38
C GLU A 731 39.29 -72.05 -105.63
N SER A 732 39.45 -70.73 -105.77
CA SER A 732 40.76 -70.07 -105.96
C SER A 732 40.97 -68.88 -105.01
N MET A 733 40.13 -68.78 -103.97
CA MET A 733 40.19 -67.67 -103.02
C MET A 733 40.95 -68.09 -101.76
N GLU A 734 41.74 -67.16 -101.23
CA GLU A 734 42.32 -67.32 -99.90
C GLU A 734 41.22 -67.25 -98.82
N LEU A 735 41.43 -67.93 -97.69
CA LEU A 735 40.47 -67.99 -96.57
C LEU A 735 40.00 -66.60 -96.14
N ASP A 736 40.90 -65.62 -96.03
CA ASP A 736 40.59 -64.24 -95.63
C ASP A 736 39.66 -63.51 -96.62
N GLN A 737 39.79 -63.81 -97.91
CA GLN A 737 38.93 -63.23 -98.94
C GLN A 737 37.53 -63.81 -98.85
N VAL A 738 37.42 -65.11 -98.56
CA VAL A 738 36.13 -65.78 -98.37
C VAL A 738 35.44 -65.28 -97.11
N PHE A 739 36.17 -65.11 -96.00
CA PHE A 739 35.63 -64.48 -94.80
C PHE A 739 35.11 -63.06 -95.07
N SER A 740 35.81 -62.27 -95.88
CA SER A 740 35.41 -60.91 -96.23
C SER A 740 34.11 -60.84 -97.05
N ILE A 741 33.80 -61.87 -97.85
CA ILE A 741 32.56 -61.96 -98.63
C ILE A 741 31.40 -62.48 -97.76
N ILE A 742 31.70 -63.40 -96.85
CA ILE A 742 30.71 -63.97 -95.93
C ILE A 742 30.34 -62.98 -94.82
N GLN A 743 31.24 -62.08 -94.40
CA GLN A 743 30.97 -61.06 -93.39
C GLN A 743 30.42 -59.77 -94.02
N ASP A 744 29.21 -59.38 -93.61
CA ASP A 744 28.58 -58.13 -94.03
C ASP A 744 27.71 -57.59 -92.89
N TRP A 745 26.91 -56.55 -93.12
CA TRP A 745 26.07 -55.96 -92.09
C TRP A 745 25.09 -56.97 -91.48
N GLU A 746 24.93 -56.90 -90.16
CA GLU A 746 23.93 -57.69 -89.45
C GLU A 746 22.53 -57.57 -90.08
N GLY A 747 21.89 -58.71 -90.28
CA GLY A 747 20.55 -58.83 -90.84
C GLY A 747 20.48 -58.96 -92.37
N THR A 748 21.60 -58.86 -93.11
CA THR A 748 21.65 -59.18 -94.55
C THR A 748 21.69 -60.69 -94.79
N GLU A 749 21.20 -61.13 -95.95
CA GLU A 749 21.19 -62.54 -96.35
C GLU A 749 22.42 -62.88 -97.21
N VAL A 750 22.87 -64.13 -97.13
CA VAL A 750 23.90 -64.71 -97.98
C VAL A 750 23.45 -66.07 -98.49
N GLU A 751 23.68 -66.34 -99.76
CA GLU A 751 23.45 -67.64 -100.38
C GLU A 751 24.77 -68.40 -100.51
N LEU A 752 24.86 -69.56 -99.87
CA LEU A 752 26.00 -70.46 -99.92
C LEU A 752 25.63 -71.67 -100.77
N GLN A 753 26.44 -71.97 -101.77
CA GLN A 753 26.37 -73.23 -102.50
C GLN A 753 27.39 -74.20 -101.91
N MET A 754 26.90 -75.33 -101.44
CA MET A 754 27.66 -76.35 -100.73
C MET A 754 27.67 -77.66 -101.52
N GLU A 755 28.69 -78.47 -101.35
CA GLU A 755 28.83 -79.82 -101.91
C GLU A 755 29.15 -80.80 -100.79
N ARG A 756 28.41 -81.91 -100.71
CA ARG A 756 28.65 -82.98 -99.72
C ARG A 756 29.72 -83.95 -100.23
N LYS A 757 30.25 -84.79 -99.33
CA LYS A 757 31.21 -85.86 -99.68
C LYS A 757 30.68 -86.86 -100.73
N ASP A 758 29.37 -86.99 -100.89
CA ASP A 758 28.73 -87.84 -101.91
C ASP A 758 28.62 -87.16 -103.28
N GLY A 759 29.13 -85.93 -103.43
CA GLY A 759 29.07 -85.12 -104.65
C GLY A 759 27.74 -84.39 -104.86
N SER A 760 26.80 -84.47 -103.92
CA SER A 760 25.53 -83.74 -104.01
C SER A 760 25.73 -82.27 -103.66
N SER A 761 25.32 -81.38 -104.57
CA SER A 761 25.35 -79.93 -104.35
C SER A 761 24.00 -79.41 -103.86
N TYR A 762 23.99 -78.50 -102.89
CA TYR A 762 22.79 -77.85 -102.37
C TYR A 762 23.05 -76.38 -102.02
N ASN A 763 22.01 -75.55 -102.09
CA ASN A 763 22.08 -74.13 -101.75
C ASN A 763 21.44 -73.86 -100.40
N VAL A 764 22.03 -72.97 -99.62
CA VAL A 764 21.52 -72.54 -98.32
C VAL A 764 21.54 -71.01 -98.26
N ARG A 765 20.40 -70.41 -97.91
CA ARG A 765 20.33 -68.98 -97.58
C ARG A 765 20.36 -68.77 -96.08
N LEU A 766 21.32 -67.99 -95.61
CA LEU A 766 21.55 -67.67 -94.21
C LEU A 766 21.42 -66.17 -93.98
N ARG A 767 20.87 -65.77 -92.83
CA ARG A 767 20.81 -64.36 -92.43
C ARG A 767 21.92 -64.05 -91.43
N ARG A 768 22.81 -63.12 -91.76
CA ARG A 768 23.98 -62.76 -90.93
C ARG A 768 23.53 -62.21 -89.57
N LYS A 769 24.13 -62.72 -88.49
CA LYS A 769 23.77 -62.39 -87.10
C LYS A 769 25.01 -62.37 -86.23
N VAL A 770 25.09 -61.42 -85.30
CA VAL A 770 26.21 -61.36 -84.35
C VAL A 770 26.16 -62.60 -83.45
N THR A 771 27.19 -63.43 -83.51
CA THR A 771 27.26 -64.65 -82.71
C THR A 771 27.75 -64.27 -81.30
N PRO A 772 27.03 -64.62 -80.22
CA PRO A 772 27.29 -64.09 -78.88
C PRO A 772 28.58 -64.61 -78.20
N GLN A 773 29.29 -65.56 -78.80
CA GLN A 773 30.45 -66.23 -78.17
C GLN A 773 31.81 -65.53 -78.39
N PHE A 774 31.87 -64.45 -79.18
CA PHE A 774 33.10 -63.68 -79.42
C PHE A 774 32.89 -62.16 -79.19
N GLN A 775 32.33 -61.78 -78.04
CA GLN A 775 32.29 -60.38 -77.57
C GLN A 775 33.50 -60.04 -76.69
#